data_AF-A0A3N8B9J7-F1
#
_entry.id   AF-A0A3N8B9J7-F1
#
_cell.length_a   1.000
_cell.length_b   1.000
_cell.length_c   1.000
_cell.angle_alpha   90.00
_cell.angle_beta   90.00
_cell.angle_gamma   90.00
#
_symmetry.space_group_name_H-M   'P 1'
#
loop_
_entity.id
_entity.type
_entity.pdbx_description
1 polymer ?
#
loop_
_entity_poly.entity_id
_entity_poly.type
_entity_poly.pdbx_seq_one_letter_code
_entity_poly.pdbx_strand_id
1 'polypeptide(L)'
;MAAMRTIQDVLKHPSSVVTQPLHLEIATLDASISVLSFVLTEEMNTRFLADITVTSQDRRIDGATIVGRPAIFTIEEHASVPSMAGLIDPVQHAARTVHGVVTRWTRVKTSRDEATYQLHLKPRLSLLEEVHDSAVFLDKSFRELLTDVIVDRNLFQSFDIEFELEGLDGKLEQTVMYEETVANFIDRHCRRAGIYYYFKQAKKEDGPQRDTLVFGNTPRGYMRALDVPLLPHSGLASWHEAILTLEVTRALVPQKVREWDHNYRVPDDPLQVESVVPDDDRSVYGSVNHSIEHFHSVEEGQALADARRDELLARQMRLAGTSNVIGMTPGMVVRITNDVVPEAPHGMVITRLVTTGSRSQSVTNTFEAIPAHQTYRPEYVPERHWRWVTGMLIGVVESGDDEPYAWMDEYGRYRIRLLFTRHSGKRGTNSMPLRLLRTSASYQGGLHIPLLPRSEVRVVATQGNCDRLLIAGALHDHARRDLVHGKEGWYSRAVFRSPLLGNKLRFEDLKEHEGIRLATVFGQSSLNMGHLVDREKNKRGEGFELTTQNWGTVRAPKGLFVSADAAGGSATQHLDMPAAVAQLKAALQRVTDLAAATTQVKAEPADRATQAALLDSLNQLRDAGLLASAPGGMAFVTSKSAQHSAGENVIITAGRDMDVSVVRRLRMVAGDLISLCAHKLGIKIFSKGKIELQAQRAPMDLFSDEQLHVSSANANVLVNAKTRAMVTSGGASMTIENGNVVFNCPGEFRIRAASFTFEGPGNTSIHLPQLPVSDYQPSVKYSHTQ
;
A
#
# COMPACT_ATOMS: atom_id res chain seq x y z
N MET A 1 -49.27 -35.32 -63.78
CA MET A 1 -49.21 -33.99 -63.14
C MET A 1 -48.35 -34.12 -61.90
N ALA A 2 -47.12 -33.63 -61.93
CA ALA A 2 -46.28 -33.58 -60.73
C ALA A 2 -46.79 -32.42 -59.87
N ALA A 3 -47.12 -32.68 -58.61
CA ALA A 3 -47.43 -31.62 -57.66
C ALA A 3 -46.23 -30.67 -57.59
N MET A 4 -46.41 -29.41 -58.02
CA MET A 4 -45.40 -28.37 -57.87
C MET A 4 -45.25 -28.11 -56.37
N ARG A 5 -44.07 -28.41 -55.79
CA ARG A 5 -43.85 -28.37 -54.33
C ARG A 5 -43.12 -27.10 -53.87
N THR A 6 -42.54 -26.33 -54.79
CA THR A 6 -41.73 -25.15 -54.48
C THR A 6 -42.21 -23.91 -55.25
N ILE A 7 -41.99 -22.71 -54.69
CA ILE A 7 -42.32 -21.43 -55.35
C ILE A 7 -41.66 -21.33 -56.73
N GLN A 8 -40.42 -21.80 -56.87
CA GLN A 8 -39.69 -21.80 -58.14
C GLN A 8 -40.36 -22.68 -59.21
N ASP A 9 -41.09 -23.72 -58.83
CA ASP A 9 -41.82 -24.55 -59.79
C ASP A 9 -43.09 -23.85 -60.30
N VAL A 10 -43.77 -23.11 -59.43
CA VAL A 10 -44.94 -22.29 -59.80
C VAL A 10 -44.54 -21.13 -60.71
N LEU A 11 -43.39 -20.50 -60.42
CA LEU A 11 -42.85 -19.36 -61.16
C LEU A 11 -42.42 -19.67 -62.60
N LYS A 12 -42.18 -20.95 -62.93
CA LYS A 12 -41.91 -21.37 -64.32
C LYS A 12 -43.13 -21.23 -65.23
N HIS A 13 -44.33 -21.09 -64.65
CA HIS A 13 -45.54 -20.89 -65.43
C HIS A 13 -45.67 -19.43 -65.89
N PRO A 14 -45.91 -19.16 -67.19
CA PRO A 14 -45.91 -17.79 -67.74
C PRO A 14 -47.01 -16.88 -67.18
N SER A 15 -48.11 -17.46 -66.69
CA SER A 15 -49.21 -16.76 -66.02
C SER A 15 -49.07 -16.69 -64.49
N SER A 16 -47.90 -16.98 -63.93
CA SER A 16 -47.69 -16.93 -62.49
C SER A 16 -47.69 -15.48 -61.99
N VAL A 17 -48.20 -15.28 -60.78
CA VAL A 17 -48.22 -14.01 -60.07
C VAL A 17 -47.63 -14.25 -58.69
N VAL A 18 -46.60 -13.47 -58.34
CA VAL A 18 -46.03 -13.41 -57.00
C VAL A 18 -46.56 -12.18 -56.29
N THR A 19 -47.09 -12.40 -55.10
CA THR A 19 -47.43 -11.33 -54.16
C THR A 19 -46.57 -11.50 -52.91
N GLN A 20 -46.24 -10.38 -52.25
CA GLN A 20 -45.42 -10.37 -51.05
C GLN A 20 -46.24 -9.87 -49.85
N PRO A 21 -47.13 -10.69 -49.27
CA PRO A 21 -47.90 -10.27 -48.12
C PRO A 21 -46.99 -10.03 -46.91
N LEU A 22 -47.29 -8.94 -46.19
CA LEU A 22 -46.53 -8.47 -45.03
C LEU A 22 -47.35 -8.69 -43.77
N HIS A 23 -46.83 -9.48 -42.84
CA HIS A 23 -47.49 -9.85 -41.61
C HIS A 23 -46.72 -9.32 -40.39
N LEU A 24 -47.44 -8.75 -39.43
CA LEU A 24 -46.90 -8.36 -38.14
C LEU A 24 -47.78 -8.97 -37.04
N GLU A 25 -47.16 -9.81 -36.22
CA GLU A 25 -47.79 -10.40 -35.04
C GLU A 25 -47.18 -9.76 -33.80
N ILE A 26 -48.02 -9.26 -32.89
CA ILE A 26 -47.58 -8.67 -31.63
C ILE A 26 -48.21 -9.47 -30.50
N ALA A 27 -47.38 -9.94 -29.56
CA ALA A 27 -47.87 -10.68 -28.42
C ALA A 27 -48.90 -9.83 -27.66
N THR A 28 -50.05 -10.43 -27.30
CA THR A 28 -51.17 -9.82 -26.56
C THR A 28 -52.02 -8.78 -27.32
N LEU A 29 -51.79 -8.58 -28.62
CA LEU A 29 -52.64 -7.71 -29.44
C LEU A 29 -53.68 -8.53 -30.23
N ASP A 30 -54.96 -8.38 -29.88
CA ASP A 30 -56.07 -9.04 -30.58
C ASP A 30 -56.63 -8.20 -31.75
N ALA A 31 -56.19 -6.93 -31.88
CA ALA A 31 -56.66 -6.03 -32.92
C ALA A 31 -56.07 -6.42 -34.29
N SER A 32 -56.91 -6.45 -35.32
CA SER A 32 -56.47 -6.68 -36.70
C SER A 32 -55.62 -5.51 -37.19
N ILE A 33 -54.35 -5.78 -37.46
CA ILE A 33 -53.39 -4.82 -38.03
C ILE A 33 -52.95 -5.31 -39.40
N SER A 34 -52.71 -4.37 -40.31
CA SER A 34 -52.17 -4.67 -41.64
C SER A 34 -50.97 -3.76 -41.91
N VAL A 35 -49.86 -4.32 -42.37
CA VAL A 35 -48.63 -3.57 -42.65
C VAL A 35 -48.79 -2.74 -43.91
N LEU A 36 -48.64 -1.41 -43.80
CA LEU A 36 -48.70 -0.47 -44.93
C LEU A 36 -47.35 -0.37 -45.64
N SER A 37 -46.29 -0.16 -44.87
CA SER A 37 -44.91 -0.03 -45.34
C SER A 37 -43.94 -0.31 -44.21
N PHE A 38 -42.71 -0.69 -44.55
CA PHE A 38 -41.64 -0.87 -43.57
C PHE A 38 -40.28 -0.47 -44.12
N VAL A 39 -39.39 -0.12 -43.20
CA VAL A 39 -37.95 0.02 -43.44
C VAL A 39 -37.23 -0.77 -42.36
N LEU A 40 -36.56 -1.85 -42.76
CA LEU A 40 -35.74 -2.67 -41.88
C LEU A 40 -34.27 -2.35 -42.14
N THR A 41 -33.59 -1.79 -41.14
CA THR A 41 -32.15 -1.53 -41.16
C THR A 41 -31.45 -2.49 -40.23
N GLU A 42 -30.52 -3.28 -40.75
CA GLU A 42 -29.68 -4.18 -39.98
C GLU A 42 -28.21 -3.96 -40.35
N GLU A 43 -27.32 -4.04 -39.37
CA GLU A 43 -25.89 -3.91 -39.56
C GLU A 43 -25.16 -4.70 -38.47
N MET A 44 -24.05 -5.36 -38.83
CA MET A 44 -23.22 -6.08 -37.87
C MET A 44 -22.75 -5.13 -36.75
N ASN A 45 -22.73 -5.62 -35.51
CA ASN A 45 -22.41 -4.84 -34.31
C ASN A 45 -23.32 -3.62 -34.05
N THR A 46 -24.52 -3.63 -34.63
CA THR A 46 -25.58 -2.66 -34.33
C THR A 46 -26.86 -3.42 -34.02
N ARG A 47 -27.84 -2.76 -33.39
CA ARG A 47 -29.17 -3.36 -33.17
C ARG A 47 -30.03 -3.00 -34.37
N PHE A 48 -30.64 -4.01 -34.98
CA PHE A 48 -31.52 -3.75 -36.11
C PHE A 48 -32.72 -2.89 -35.69
N LEU A 49 -33.26 -2.15 -36.65
CA LEU A 49 -34.46 -1.35 -36.49
C LEU A 49 -35.40 -1.62 -37.65
N ALA A 50 -36.55 -2.23 -37.36
CA ALA A 50 -37.68 -2.29 -38.27
C ALA A 50 -38.67 -1.17 -37.91
N ASP A 51 -38.70 -0.13 -38.73
CA ASP A 51 -39.71 0.92 -38.69
C ASP A 51 -40.90 0.46 -39.52
N ILE A 52 -41.99 0.06 -38.85
CA ILE A 52 -43.16 -0.56 -39.48
C ILE A 52 -44.35 0.36 -39.32
N THR A 53 -44.94 0.77 -40.43
CA THR A 53 -46.22 1.50 -40.44
C THR A 53 -47.35 0.52 -40.69
N VAL A 54 -48.35 0.50 -39.82
CA VAL A 54 -49.54 -0.36 -39.91
C VAL A 54 -50.83 0.46 -39.94
N THR A 55 -51.88 -0.09 -40.55
CA THR A 55 -53.25 0.43 -40.40
C THR A 55 -54.13 -0.57 -39.66
N SER A 56 -55.07 -0.07 -38.88
CA SER A 56 -56.07 -0.87 -38.15
C SER A 56 -57.43 -0.18 -38.13
N GLN A 57 -58.49 -1.00 -38.12
CA GLN A 57 -59.86 -0.52 -37.85
C GLN A 57 -60.04 -0.09 -36.39
N ASP A 58 -59.23 -0.64 -35.47
CA ASP A 58 -59.21 -0.15 -34.09
C ASP A 58 -58.41 1.17 -34.02
N ARG A 59 -59.12 2.26 -33.71
CA ARG A 59 -58.60 3.62 -33.65
C ARG A 59 -58.05 4.01 -32.27
N ARG A 60 -58.19 3.13 -31.28
CA ARG A 60 -57.86 3.40 -29.87
C ARG A 60 -56.91 2.36 -29.28
N ILE A 61 -56.09 1.73 -30.12
CA ILE A 61 -55.03 0.85 -29.67
C ILE A 61 -54.10 1.64 -28.74
N ASP A 62 -54.05 1.21 -27.48
CA ASP A 62 -53.20 1.81 -26.46
C ASP A 62 -51.74 1.36 -26.66
N GLY A 63 -50.82 2.31 -26.63
CA GLY A 63 -49.40 2.00 -26.75
C GLY A 63 -48.86 1.19 -25.56
N ALA A 64 -49.47 1.35 -24.38
CA ALA A 64 -49.04 0.66 -23.17
C ALA A 64 -49.21 -0.87 -23.25
N THR A 65 -50.14 -1.37 -24.07
CA THR A 65 -50.33 -2.81 -24.27
C THR A 65 -49.34 -3.40 -25.27
N ILE A 66 -48.70 -2.56 -26.08
CA ILE A 66 -47.82 -2.96 -27.19
C ILE A 66 -46.33 -2.82 -26.85
N VAL A 67 -45.93 -1.68 -26.28
CA VAL A 67 -44.50 -1.40 -26.02
C VAL A 67 -43.96 -2.41 -24.99
N GLY A 68 -42.78 -2.96 -25.26
CA GLY A 68 -42.15 -4.01 -24.47
C GLY A 68 -42.63 -5.43 -24.79
N ARG A 69 -43.60 -5.61 -25.71
CA ARG A 69 -44.06 -6.94 -26.12
C ARG A 69 -43.21 -7.53 -27.25
N PRO A 70 -42.95 -8.84 -27.22
CA PRO A 70 -42.40 -9.55 -28.37
C PRO A 70 -43.29 -9.40 -29.60
N ALA A 71 -42.67 -9.24 -30.76
CA ALA A 71 -43.35 -9.18 -32.04
C ALA A 71 -42.55 -9.88 -33.13
N ILE A 72 -43.27 -10.43 -34.10
CA ILE A 72 -42.73 -11.19 -35.22
C ILE A 72 -43.18 -10.49 -36.50
N PHE A 73 -42.23 -10.01 -37.28
CA PHE A 73 -42.48 -9.43 -38.60
C PHE A 73 -42.09 -10.43 -39.68
N THR A 74 -43.03 -10.79 -40.55
CA THR A 74 -42.83 -11.79 -41.60
C THR A 74 -43.12 -11.18 -42.97
N ILE A 75 -42.17 -11.36 -43.89
CA ILE A 75 -42.32 -11.15 -45.31
C ILE A 75 -42.56 -12.52 -45.93
N GLU A 76 -43.77 -12.72 -46.46
CA GLU A 76 -44.13 -13.94 -47.15
C GLU A 76 -44.00 -13.75 -48.67
N GLU A 77 -43.78 -14.85 -49.37
CA GLU A 77 -43.97 -14.95 -50.81
C GLU A 77 -45.14 -15.87 -51.07
N HIS A 78 -46.07 -15.38 -51.88
CA HIS A 78 -47.24 -16.12 -52.30
C HIS A 78 -47.27 -16.18 -53.82
N ALA A 79 -46.91 -17.35 -54.36
CA ALA A 79 -46.91 -17.63 -55.79
C ALA A 79 -48.20 -18.38 -56.15
N SER A 80 -48.93 -17.85 -57.11
CA SER A 80 -50.16 -18.47 -57.63
C SER A 80 -50.22 -18.40 -59.15
N VAL A 81 -51.03 -19.26 -59.77
CA VAL A 81 -51.31 -19.21 -61.21
C VAL A 81 -52.80 -18.91 -61.39
N PRO A 82 -53.22 -17.64 -61.46
CA PRO A 82 -54.63 -17.26 -61.52
C PRO A 82 -55.40 -17.93 -62.68
N SER A 83 -54.73 -18.21 -63.80
CA SER A 83 -55.34 -18.88 -64.96
C SER A 83 -55.67 -20.37 -64.76
N MET A 84 -55.20 -20.98 -63.66
CA MET A 84 -55.38 -22.40 -63.32
C MET A 84 -55.81 -22.58 -61.86
N ALA A 85 -56.62 -21.63 -61.34
CA ALA A 85 -57.13 -21.69 -59.97
C ALA A 85 -57.90 -23.01 -59.72
N GLY A 86 -57.41 -23.83 -58.78
CA GLY A 86 -57.98 -25.14 -58.43
C GLY A 86 -57.29 -26.38 -59.02
N LEU A 87 -56.36 -26.21 -59.97
CA LEU A 87 -55.50 -27.29 -60.50
C LEU A 87 -54.06 -27.21 -59.98
N ILE A 88 -53.58 -26.00 -59.67
CA ILE A 88 -52.28 -25.75 -59.04
C ILE A 88 -52.56 -25.02 -57.74
N ASP A 89 -52.23 -25.67 -56.63
CA ASP A 89 -52.34 -25.03 -55.31
C ASP A 89 -51.33 -23.90 -55.21
N PRO A 90 -51.72 -22.74 -54.66
CA PRO A 90 -50.79 -21.66 -54.40
C PRO A 90 -49.73 -22.11 -53.39
N VAL A 91 -48.48 -21.71 -53.63
CA VAL A 91 -47.39 -21.98 -52.70
C VAL A 91 -47.13 -20.72 -51.87
N GLN A 92 -47.24 -20.87 -50.55
CA GLN A 92 -46.92 -19.84 -49.57
C GLN A 92 -45.60 -20.21 -48.88
N HIS A 93 -44.70 -19.24 -48.77
CA HIS A 93 -43.41 -19.41 -48.14
C HIS A 93 -43.08 -18.17 -47.30
N ALA A 94 -42.73 -18.36 -46.03
CA ALA A 94 -42.19 -17.27 -45.21
C ALA A 94 -40.75 -17.00 -45.64
N ALA A 95 -40.58 -16.13 -46.64
CA ALA A 95 -39.29 -15.79 -47.23
C ALA A 95 -38.36 -15.11 -46.22
N ARG A 96 -38.91 -14.35 -45.27
CA ARG A 96 -38.14 -13.77 -44.17
C ARG A 96 -38.97 -13.51 -42.93
N THR A 97 -38.41 -13.84 -41.77
CA THR A 97 -39.01 -13.57 -40.46
C THR A 97 -38.01 -12.83 -39.58
N VAL A 98 -38.48 -11.80 -38.88
CA VAL A 98 -37.69 -10.96 -37.98
C VAL A 98 -38.39 -10.95 -36.61
N HIS A 99 -37.74 -11.56 -35.63
CA HIS A 99 -38.18 -11.59 -34.24
C HIS A 99 -37.58 -10.42 -33.49
N GLY A 100 -38.38 -9.74 -32.67
CA GLY A 100 -37.91 -8.63 -31.86
C GLY A 100 -38.90 -8.23 -30.77
N VAL A 101 -38.67 -7.06 -30.19
CA VAL A 101 -39.53 -6.43 -29.19
C VAL A 101 -39.91 -5.03 -29.68
N VAL A 102 -41.18 -4.66 -29.48
CA VAL A 102 -41.63 -3.31 -29.82
C VAL A 102 -41.09 -2.32 -28.79
N THR A 103 -40.24 -1.39 -29.22
CA THR A 103 -39.60 -0.39 -28.33
C THR A 103 -40.26 0.98 -28.40
N ARG A 104 -40.97 1.27 -29.48
CA ARG A 104 -41.70 2.53 -29.65
C ARG A 104 -43.00 2.31 -30.38
N TRP A 105 -44.02 3.04 -29.95
CA TRP A 105 -45.34 3.10 -30.56
C TRP A 105 -45.75 4.55 -30.79
N THR A 106 -46.19 4.88 -32.00
CA THR A 106 -46.69 6.21 -32.35
C THR A 106 -47.99 6.08 -33.13
N ARG A 107 -49.07 6.70 -32.65
CA ARG A 107 -50.28 6.88 -33.46
C ARG A 107 -50.08 8.09 -34.37
N VAL A 108 -49.93 7.85 -35.67
CA VAL A 108 -49.52 8.86 -36.65
C VAL A 108 -50.72 9.70 -37.10
N LYS A 109 -51.79 9.04 -37.55
CA LYS A 109 -53.01 9.69 -38.02
C LYS A 109 -54.22 8.82 -37.76
N THR A 110 -55.39 9.44 -37.65
CA THR A 110 -56.66 8.75 -37.47
C THR A 110 -57.69 9.34 -38.40
N SER A 111 -58.33 8.50 -39.20
CA SER A 111 -59.45 8.86 -40.07
C SER A 111 -60.76 8.35 -39.47
N ARG A 112 -61.88 8.56 -40.19
CA ARG A 112 -63.17 7.99 -39.81
C ARG A 112 -63.13 6.45 -39.82
N ASP A 113 -62.43 5.85 -40.77
CA ASP A 113 -62.55 4.41 -41.07
C ASP A 113 -61.39 3.59 -40.50
N GLU A 114 -60.19 4.16 -40.40
CA GLU A 114 -59.00 3.47 -39.87
C GLU A 114 -58.04 4.43 -39.14
N ALA A 115 -57.15 3.89 -38.32
CA ALA A 115 -55.99 4.60 -37.76
C ALA A 115 -54.68 4.03 -38.30
N THR A 116 -53.70 4.91 -38.47
CA THR A 116 -52.33 4.55 -38.86
C THR A 116 -51.42 4.68 -37.66
N TYR A 117 -50.63 3.64 -37.42
CA TYR A 117 -49.67 3.55 -36.34
C TYR A 117 -48.29 3.21 -36.88
N GLN A 118 -47.27 3.65 -36.17
CA GLN A 118 -45.86 3.40 -36.47
C GLN A 118 -45.21 2.73 -35.27
N LEU A 119 -44.49 1.64 -35.53
CA LEU A 119 -43.82 0.81 -34.53
C LEU A 119 -42.33 0.74 -34.82
N HIS A 120 -41.52 0.76 -33.76
CA HIS A 120 -40.11 0.38 -33.87
C HIS A 120 -39.92 -1.02 -33.28
N LEU A 121 -39.62 -1.97 -34.14
CA LEU A 121 -39.23 -3.32 -33.77
C LEU A 121 -37.70 -3.40 -33.70
N LYS A 122 -37.17 -3.79 -32.54
CA LYS A 122 -35.72 -3.93 -32.29
C LYS A 122 -35.41 -5.34 -31.76
N PRO A 123 -34.15 -5.83 -31.81
CA PRO A 123 -33.78 -7.11 -31.20
C PRO A 123 -33.99 -7.07 -29.68
N ARG A 124 -34.07 -8.26 -29.05
CA ARG A 124 -34.15 -8.33 -27.57
C ARG A 124 -32.96 -7.66 -26.89
N LEU A 125 -31.79 -7.67 -27.54
CA LEU A 125 -30.57 -7.05 -27.00
C LEU A 125 -30.74 -5.55 -26.76
N SER A 126 -31.65 -4.87 -27.48
CA SER A 126 -31.94 -3.45 -27.23
C SER A 126 -32.60 -3.20 -25.88
N LEU A 127 -33.20 -4.19 -25.23
CA LEU A 127 -33.70 -4.01 -23.86
C LEU A 127 -32.57 -3.74 -22.86
N LEU A 128 -31.35 -4.21 -23.16
CA LEU A 128 -30.16 -3.93 -22.36
C LEU A 128 -29.62 -2.49 -22.55
N GLU A 129 -30.17 -1.72 -23.50
CA GLU A 129 -29.92 -0.28 -23.61
C GLU A 129 -30.57 0.48 -22.44
N GLU A 130 -31.63 -0.08 -21.84
CA GLU A 130 -32.35 0.52 -20.69
C GLU A 130 -31.79 0.06 -19.33
N VAL A 131 -30.86 -0.90 -19.32
CA VAL A 131 -30.25 -1.46 -18.10
C VAL A 131 -28.93 -0.76 -17.81
N HIS A 132 -28.94 0.18 -16.86
CA HIS A 132 -27.74 0.85 -16.34
C HIS A 132 -27.22 0.17 -15.08
N ASP A 133 -25.95 -0.21 -15.06
CA ASP A 133 -25.37 -0.89 -13.91
C ASP A 133 -23.89 -0.52 -13.68
N SER A 134 -23.34 -0.95 -12.56
CA SER A 134 -21.92 -0.84 -12.25
C SER A 134 -21.40 -2.04 -11.47
N ALA A 135 -20.40 -2.70 -12.03
CA ALA A 135 -19.88 -3.95 -11.54
C ALA A 135 -18.38 -4.07 -11.79
N VAL A 136 -17.77 -5.03 -11.10
CA VAL A 136 -16.35 -5.37 -11.23
C VAL A 136 -16.29 -6.87 -11.50
N PHE A 137 -15.56 -7.24 -12.55
CA PHE A 137 -15.35 -8.61 -12.98
C PHE A 137 -13.87 -8.93 -12.85
N LEU A 138 -13.55 -10.07 -12.26
CA LEU A 138 -12.19 -10.53 -12.00
C LEU A 138 -11.99 -11.92 -12.59
N ASP A 139 -10.86 -12.14 -13.26
CA ASP A 139 -10.41 -13.42 -13.82
C ASP A 139 -11.46 -14.14 -14.69
N LYS A 140 -12.14 -13.36 -15.56
CA LYS A 140 -13.17 -13.84 -16.49
C LYS A 140 -12.63 -13.91 -17.91
N SER A 141 -12.89 -15.02 -18.60
CA SER A 141 -12.70 -15.06 -20.06
C SER A 141 -13.73 -14.18 -20.76
N PHE A 142 -13.49 -13.83 -22.03
CA PHE A 142 -14.42 -13.00 -22.80
C PHE A 142 -15.82 -13.63 -22.90
N ARG A 143 -15.88 -14.96 -23.09
CA ARG A 143 -17.13 -15.73 -23.13
C ARG A 143 -17.89 -15.68 -21.81
N GLU A 144 -17.19 -15.89 -20.70
CA GLU A 144 -17.78 -15.81 -19.36
C GLU A 144 -18.26 -14.39 -19.06
N LEU A 145 -17.49 -13.37 -19.42
CA LEU A 145 -17.85 -11.97 -19.21
C LEU A 145 -19.17 -11.62 -19.90
N LEU A 146 -19.30 -11.92 -21.19
CA LEU A 146 -20.54 -11.64 -21.93
C LEU A 146 -21.71 -12.49 -21.45
N THR A 147 -21.46 -13.75 -21.09
CA THR A 147 -22.51 -14.63 -20.57
C THR A 147 -23.05 -14.13 -19.22
N ASP A 148 -22.17 -13.75 -18.29
CA ASP A 148 -22.55 -13.23 -16.97
C ASP A 148 -23.36 -11.94 -17.05
N VAL A 149 -23.08 -11.11 -18.07
CA VAL A 149 -23.72 -9.81 -18.28
C VAL A 149 -25.05 -9.91 -19.05
N ILE A 150 -25.15 -10.82 -20.03
CA ILE A 150 -26.34 -10.96 -20.88
C ILE A 150 -27.37 -11.91 -20.26
N VAL A 151 -26.94 -13.03 -19.66
CA VAL A 151 -27.85 -14.09 -19.21
C VAL A 151 -28.44 -13.76 -17.84
N ASP A 152 -29.66 -13.24 -17.85
CA ASP A 152 -30.43 -12.91 -16.65
C ASP A 152 -31.40 -14.03 -16.20
N ARG A 153 -31.44 -15.15 -16.95
CA ARG A 153 -32.34 -16.31 -16.76
C ARG A 153 -33.83 -15.98 -16.89
N ASN A 154 -34.18 -14.79 -17.38
CA ASN A 154 -35.54 -14.37 -17.63
C ASN A 154 -35.72 -14.00 -19.10
N LEU A 155 -35.10 -12.91 -19.54
CA LEU A 155 -35.13 -12.43 -20.92
C LEU A 155 -34.16 -13.19 -21.83
N PHE A 156 -32.98 -13.53 -21.31
CA PHE A 156 -31.93 -14.25 -22.03
C PHE A 156 -31.55 -15.55 -21.34
N GLN A 157 -31.54 -16.63 -22.12
CA GLN A 157 -31.02 -17.93 -21.70
C GLN A 157 -29.67 -18.21 -22.35
N SER A 158 -28.90 -19.15 -21.79
CA SER A 158 -27.55 -19.44 -22.28
C SER A 158 -27.49 -19.90 -23.74
N PHE A 159 -28.53 -20.58 -24.23
CA PHE A 159 -28.62 -21.04 -25.62
C PHE A 159 -29.13 -19.95 -26.59
N ASP A 160 -29.50 -18.76 -26.10
CA ASP A 160 -29.83 -17.61 -26.95
C ASP A 160 -28.56 -16.90 -27.47
N ILE A 161 -27.38 -17.38 -27.06
CA ILE A 161 -26.07 -16.83 -27.42
C ILE A 161 -25.21 -17.93 -28.04
N GLU A 162 -24.69 -17.69 -29.23
CA GLU A 162 -23.73 -18.54 -29.91
C GLU A 162 -22.36 -17.83 -29.97
N PHE A 163 -21.28 -18.58 -29.79
CA PHE A 163 -19.91 -18.04 -29.78
C PHE A 163 -19.01 -18.84 -30.70
N GLU A 164 -18.62 -18.23 -31.82
CA GLU A 164 -17.65 -18.69 -32.81
C GLU A 164 -16.34 -17.88 -32.66
N LEU A 165 -15.68 -18.07 -31.51
CA LEU A 165 -14.47 -17.34 -31.14
C LEU A 165 -13.24 -18.25 -31.16
N GLU A 166 -12.17 -17.82 -31.82
CA GLU A 166 -10.84 -18.47 -31.81
C GLU A 166 -9.82 -17.57 -31.10
N GLY A 167 -8.96 -18.13 -30.24
CA GLY A 167 -7.81 -17.43 -29.65
C GLY A 167 -8.12 -16.43 -28.52
N LEU A 168 -9.31 -16.49 -27.92
CA LEU A 168 -9.76 -15.57 -26.84
C LEU A 168 -10.04 -16.27 -25.51
N ASP A 169 -9.31 -17.36 -25.23
CA ASP A 169 -9.47 -18.16 -24.01
C ASP A 169 -8.76 -17.55 -22.78
N GLY A 170 -7.94 -16.51 -23.00
CA GLY A 170 -7.28 -15.76 -21.95
C GLY A 170 -8.28 -15.10 -21.00
N LYS A 171 -7.91 -15.03 -19.72
CA LYS A 171 -8.71 -14.38 -18.69
C LYS A 171 -8.34 -12.91 -18.57
N LEU A 172 -9.36 -12.06 -18.61
CA LEU A 172 -9.24 -10.66 -18.24
C LEU A 172 -9.10 -10.58 -16.72
N GLU A 173 -7.94 -10.14 -16.24
CA GLU A 173 -7.65 -10.06 -14.81
C GLU A 173 -8.66 -9.15 -14.10
N GLN A 174 -8.91 -7.97 -14.70
CA GLN A 174 -9.80 -6.96 -14.15
C GLN A 174 -10.59 -6.27 -15.25
N THR A 175 -11.90 -6.11 -15.02
CA THR A 175 -12.78 -5.38 -15.91
C THR A 175 -13.84 -4.65 -15.10
N VAL A 176 -14.09 -3.39 -15.42
CA VAL A 176 -14.98 -2.52 -14.67
C VAL A 176 -16.09 -2.03 -15.58
N MET A 177 -17.34 -2.25 -15.17
CA MET A 177 -18.52 -1.59 -15.72
C MET A 177 -18.82 -0.37 -14.85
N TYR A 178 -18.68 0.84 -15.40
CA TYR A 178 -18.81 2.08 -14.62
C TYR A 178 -19.90 3.01 -15.16
N GLU A 179 -21.05 3.02 -14.47
CA GLU A 179 -22.21 3.87 -14.76
C GLU A 179 -22.59 3.89 -16.25
N GLU A 180 -22.57 2.71 -16.89
CA GLU A 180 -22.87 2.54 -18.30
C GLU A 180 -24.01 1.54 -18.49
N THR A 181 -24.59 1.52 -19.69
CA THR A 181 -25.60 0.52 -20.04
C THR A 181 -24.92 -0.82 -20.30
N VAL A 182 -25.63 -1.90 -20.02
CA VAL A 182 -25.16 -3.26 -20.33
C VAL A 182 -24.85 -3.40 -21.83
N ALA A 183 -25.69 -2.81 -22.69
CA ALA A 183 -25.45 -2.78 -24.14
C ALA A 183 -24.12 -2.09 -24.51
N ASN A 184 -23.81 -0.92 -23.93
CA ASN A 184 -22.55 -0.21 -24.20
C ASN A 184 -21.33 -0.99 -23.68
N PHE A 185 -21.47 -1.65 -22.53
CA PHE A 185 -20.42 -2.50 -21.97
C PHE A 185 -20.07 -3.65 -22.92
N ILE A 186 -21.08 -4.32 -23.49
CA ILE A 186 -20.88 -5.38 -24.49
C ILE A 186 -20.21 -4.79 -25.74
N ASP A 187 -20.72 -3.67 -26.26
CA ASP A 187 -20.23 -3.07 -27.50
C ASP A 187 -18.76 -2.69 -27.43
N ARG A 188 -18.33 -2.03 -26.35
CA ARG A 188 -16.94 -1.57 -26.23
C ARG A 188 -15.97 -2.73 -26.11
N HIS A 189 -16.35 -3.81 -25.44
CA HIS A 189 -15.53 -5.02 -25.34
C HIS A 189 -15.47 -5.78 -26.65
N CYS A 190 -16.60 -5.91 -27.36
CA CYS A 190 -16.62 -6.48 -28.71
C CYS A 190 -15.76 -5.66 -29.67
N ARG A 191 -15.88 -4.33 -29.67
CA ARG A 191 -15.06 -3.45 -30.52
C ARG A 191 -13.58 -3.53 -30.19
N ARG A 192 -13.22 -3.47 -28.90
CA ARG A 192 -11.83 -3.59 -28.46
C ARG A 192 -11.23 -4.94 -28.88
N ALA A 193 -11.93 -6.04 -28.68
CA ALA A 193 -11.46 -7.38 -29.05
C ALA A 193 -11.59 -7.69 -30.56
N GLY A 194 -12.16 -6.79 -31.37
CA GLY A 194 -12.42 -7.02 -32.79
C GLY A 194 -13.50 -8.08 -33.05
N ILE A 195 -14.42 -8.29 -32.13
CA ILE A 195 -15.48 -9.30 -32.25
C ILE A 195 -16.68 -8.67 -32.92
N TYR A 196 -17.16 -9.33 -33.97
CA TYR A 196 -18.40 -8.98 -34.60
C TYR A 196 -19.57 -9.75 -34.01
N TYR A 197 -20.76 -9.18 -34.10
CA TYR A 197 -21.98 -9.91 -33.78
C TYR A 197 -23.12 -9.57 -34.73
N TYR A 198 -24.04 -10.51 -34.91
CA TYR A 198 -25.27 -10.35 -35.68
C TYR A 198 -26.41 -11.15 -35.05
N PHE A 199 -27.63 -10.93 -35.55
CA PHE A 199 -28.84 -11.59 -35.06
C PHE A 199 -29.30 -12.64 -36.06
N LYS A 200 -29.27 -13.90 -35.63
CA LYS A 200 -29.82 -15.02 -36.39
C LYS A 200 -31.29 -15.20 -36.00
N GLN A 201 -32.18 -15.19 -36.99
CA GLN A 201 -33.62 -15.29 -36.77
C GLN A 201 -34.05 -16.76 -36.82
N ALA A 202 -34.77 -17.23 -35.79
CA ALA A 202 -35.29 -18.60 -35.76
C ALA A 202 -36.31 -18.83 -36.88
N LYS A 203 -36.21 -19.97 -37.58
CA LYS A 203 -37.28 -20.43 -38.48
C LYS A 203 -38.38 -21.11 -37.66
N LYS A 204 -39.58 -21.23 -38.25
CA LYS A 204 -40.75 -21.87 -37.62
C LYS A 204 -40.48 -23.31 -37.15
N GLU A 205 -39.50 -23.99 -37.76
CA GLU A 205 -39.16 -25.40 -37.55
C GLU A 205 -37.98 -25.61 -36.56
N ASP A 206 -37.24 -24.56 -36.19
CA ASP A 206 -35.95 -24.65 -35.47
C ASP A 206 -36.05 -24.44 -33.94
N GLY A 207 -37.27 -24.44 -33.37
CA GLY A 207 -37.51 -24.31 -31.93
C GLY A 207 -38.20 -22.99 -31.52
N PRO A 208 -37.87 -22.41 -30.34
CA PRO A 208 -38.55 -21.24 -29.82
C PRO A 208 -38.37 -20.02 -30.75
N GLN A 209 -39.48 -19.35 -31.09
CA GLN A 209 -39.54 -18.24 -32.05
C GLN A 209 -38.91 -16.96 -31.47
N ARG A 210 -37.59 -16.84 -31.56
CA ARG A 210 -36.80 -15.71 -31.05
C ARG A 210 -35.50 -15.50 -31.83
N ASP A 211 -34.84 -14.37 -31.59
CA ASP A 211 -33.53 -14.02 -32.13
C ASP A 211 -32.39 -14.66 -31.30
N THR A 212 -31.40 -15.22 -31.99
CA THR A 212 -30.15 -15.73 -31.41
C THR A 212 -29.01 -14.76 -31.71
N LEU A 213 -28.26 -14.38 -30.68
CA LEU A 213 -27.11 -13.48 -30.81
C LEU A 213 -25.83 -14.30 -31.07
N VAL A 214 -25.21 -14.09 -32.23
CA VAL A 214 -24.00 -14.82 -32.62
C VAL A 214 -22.80 -13.89 -32.51
N PHE A 215 -21.81 -14.25 -31.70
CA PHE A 215 -20.53 -13.56 -31.60
C PHE A 215 -19.45 -14.32 -32.39
N GLY A 216 -18.73 -13.63 -33.26
CA GLY A 216 -17.69 -14.22 -34.09
C GLY A 216 -16.45 -13.35 -34.19
N ASN A 217 -15.29 -13.98 -34.42
CA ASN A 217 -14.05 -13.26 -34.67
C ASN A 217 -13.22 -13.83 -35.83
N THR A 218 -13.81 -14.72 -36.62
CA THR A 218 -13.20 -15.29 -37.84
C THR A 218 -14.24 -15.41 -38.96
N PRO A 219 -13.83 -15.61 -40.23
CA PRO A 219 -14.78 -15.80 -41.33
C PRO A 219 -15.61 -17.09 -41.23
N ARG A 220 -15.22 -18.04 -40.36
CA ARG A 220 -15.98 -19.29 -40.13
C ARG A 220 -17.32 -19.05 -39.44
N GLY A 221 -17.42 -17.96 -38.68
CA GLY A 221 -18.67 -17.57 -38.00
C GLY A 221 -19.73 -16.95 -38.93
N TYR A 222 -19.41 -16.76 -40.22
CA TYR A 222 -20.39 -16.28 -41.20
C TYR A 222 -21.41 -17.37 -41.57
N MET A 223 -22.64 -16.93 -41.87
CA MET A 223 -23.69 -17.81 -42.36
C MET A 223 -23.40 -18.26 -43.80
N ARG A 224 -23.67 -19.54 -44.09
CA ARG A 224 -23.33 -20.21 -45.36
C ARG A 224 -23.90 -19.48 -46.60
N ALA A 225 -23.17 -19.66 -47.71
CA ALA A 225 -23.29 -18.93 -48.96
C ALA A 225 -24.68 -19.03 -49.63
N LEU A 226 -25.26 -17.87 -49.93
CA LEU A 226 -26.42 -17.70 -50.81
C LEU A 226 -25.92 -17.42 -52.23
N ASP A 227 -26.28 -18.30 -53.17
CA ASP A 227 -25.88 -18.19 -54.57
C ASP A 227 -26.94 -17.43 -55.37
N VAL A 228 -26.59 -16.26 -55.88
CA VAL A 228 -27.52 -15.37 -56.62
C VAL A 228 -26.87 -14.82 -57.89
N PRO A 229 -27.62 -14.64 -58.99
CA PRO A 229 -27.08 -13.99 -60.17
C PRO A 229 -27.03 -12.45 -60.00
N LEU A 230 -26.10 -11.82 -60.69
CA LEU A 230 -26.05 -10.37 -60.93
C LEU A 230 -26.85 -10.06 -62.20
N LEU A 231 -28.03 -9.45 -62.06
CA LEU A 231 -28.93 -9.12 -63.15
C LEU A 231 -29.39 -7.66 -63.04
N PRO A 232 -28.81 -6.74 -63.83
CA PRO A 232 -29.24 -5.36 -63.85
C PRO A 232 -30.72 -5.22 -64.21
N HIS A 233 -31.38 -4.24 -63.60
CA HIS A 233 -32.79 -3.98 -63.87
C HIS A 233 -33.00 -3.56 -65.34
N SER A 234 -33.60 -4.44 -66.15
CA SER A 234 -33.78 -4.25 -67.61
C SER A 234 -35.14 -3.61 -67.99
N GLY A 235 -35.86 -3.04 -67.02
CA GLY A 235 -37.13 -2.33 -67.23
C GLY A 235 -38.39 -3.22 -67.29
N LEU A 236 -38.23 -4.55 -67.36
CA LEU A 236 -39.29 -5.53 -67.12
C LEU A 236 -39.04 -6.20 -65.76
N ALA A 237 -40.09 -6.37 -64.95
CA ALA A 237 -39.98 -7.01 -63.64
C ALA A 237 -39.48 -8.46 -63.80
N SER A 238 -38.26 -8.73 -63.35
CA SER A 238 -37.71 -10.09 -63.28
C SER A 238 -38.20 -10.77 -62.01
N TRP A 239 -38.77 -11.96 -62.16
CA TRP A 239 -39.21 -12.82 -61.05
C TRP A 239 -38.06 -13.52 -60.32
N HIS A 240 -36.83 -13.37 -60.80
CA HIS A 240 -35.65 -14.00 -60.20
C HIS A 240 -35.08 -13.09 -59.10
N GLU A 241 -34.81 -13.66 -57.93
CA GLU A 241 -33.99 -13.02 -56.91
C GLU A 241 -32.55 -12.87 -57.44
N ALA A 242 -32.03 -11.65 -57.41
CA ALA A 242 -30.76 -11.26 -57.99
C ALA A 242 -30.17 -10.05 -57.27
N ILE A 243 -28.85 -9.89 -57.38
CA ILE A 243 -28.20 -8.59 -57.16
C ILE A 243 -28.48 -7.75 -58.42
N LEU A 244 -29.00 -6.54 -58.22
CA LEU A 244 -29.42 -5.64 -59.29
C LEU A 244 -28.34 -4.61 -59.65
N THR A 245 -27.61 -4.13 -58.65
CA THR A 245 -26.47 -3.22 -58.85
C THR A 245 -25.36 -3.61 -57.89
N LEU A 246 -24.11 -3.40 -58.31
CA LEU A 246 -22.93 -3.64 -57.50
C LEU A 246 -21.90 -2.56 -57.80
N GLU A 247 -21.44 -1.89 -56.75
CA GLU A 247 -20.39 -0.89 -56.73
C GLU A 247 -19.29 -1.39 -55.81
N VAL A 248 -18.04 -1.19 -56.22
CA VAL A 248 -16.86 -1.54 -55.41
C VAL A 248 -16.07 -0.27 -55.16
N THR A 249 -15.88 0.07 -53.89
CA THR A 249 -15.06 1.19 -53.44
C THR A 249 -13.81 0.66 -52.75
N ARG A 250 -12.64 1.22 -53.10
CA ARG A 250 -11.38 0.98 -52.39
C ARG A 250 -10.84 2.29 -51.82
N ALA A 251 -10.46 2.31 -50.55
CA ALA A 251 -9.96 3.49 -49.85
C ALA A 251 -8.52 3.29 -49.34
N LEU A 252 -7.81 4.40 -49.10
CA LEU A 252 -6.48 4.40 -48.49
C LEU A 252 -6.61 4.11 -46.99
N VAL A 253 -5.85 3.14 -46.46
CA VAL A 253 -5.80 2.83 -45.03
C VAL A 253 -4.36 2.82 -44.49
N PRO A 254 -4.15 2.95 -43.17
CA PRO A 254 -2.82 2.83 -42.59
C PRO A 254 -2.19 1.46 -42.83
N GLN A 255 -0.87 1.43 -43.09
CA GLN A 255 -0.15 0.17 -43.36
C GLN A 255 0.24 -0.57 -42.07
N LYS A 256 0.63 0.16 -41.03
CA LYS A 256 1.16 -0.41 -39.78
C LYS A 256 0.32 0.01 -38.59
N VAL A 257 0.08 -0.93 -37.70
CA VAL A 257 -0.47 -0.68 -36.36
C VAL A 257 0.59 -1.05 -35.34
N ARG A 258 0.96 -0.10 -34.48
CA ARG A 258 1.89 -0.30 -33.37
C ARG A 258 1.17 -0.04 -32.06
N GLU A 259 1.29 -0.99 -31.14
CA GLU A 259 0.75 -0.88 -29.81
C GLU A 259 1.87 -0.98 -28.78
N TRP A 260 1.80 -0.12 -27.76
CA TRP A 260 2.73 -0.10 -26.64
C TRP A 260 1.98 -0.12 -25.31
N ASP A 261 2.45 -0.91 -24.36
CA ASP A 261 1.94 -0.82 -23.00
C ASP A 261 3.03 -0.92 -21.96
N HIS A 262 2.65 -0.69 -20.71
CA HIS A 262 3.53 -0.85 -19.56
C HIS A 262 2.88 -1.75 -18.52
N ASN A 263 3.49 -2.93 -18.32
CA ASN A 263 3.12 -3.83 -17.25
C ASN A 263 4.11 -3.69 -16.09
N TYR A 264 3.60 -3.21 -14.96
CA TYR A 264 4.43 -2.97 -13.77
C TYR A 264 5.02 -4.24 -13.14
N ARG A 265 4.51 -5.44 -13.49
CA ARG A 265 5.02 -6.72 -12.99
C ARG A 265 6.29 -7.17 -13.71
N VAL A 266 6.45 -6.73 -14.95
CA VAL A 266 7.58 -7.02 -15.83
C VAL A 266 8.06 -5.69 -16.44
N PRO A 267 8.54 -4.74 -15.61
CA PRO A 267 8.79 -3.36 -16.05
C PRO A 267 9.91 -3.24 -17.10
N ASP A 268 10.81 -4.21 -17.16
CA ASP A 268 11.94 -4.25 -18.08
C ASP A 268 11.59 -4.89 -19.44
N ASP A 269 10.47 -5.61 -19.53
CA ASP A 269 10.02 -6.25 -20.77
C ASP A 269 9.27 -5.22 -21.63
N PRO A 270 9.77 -4.89 -22.84
CA PRO A 270 9.07 -3.98 -23.72
C PRO A 270 7.81 -4.67 -24.26
N LEU A 271 6.65 -4.27 -23.74
CA LEU A 271 5.35 -4.64 -24.29
C LEU A 271 5.07 -3.80 -25.53
N GLN A 272 5.78 -4.12 -26.61
CA GLN A 272 5.65 -3.52 -27.93
C GLN A 272 5.30 -4.57 -28.96
N VAL A 273 4.27 -4.29 -29.75
CA VAL A 273 3.85 -5.16 -30.86
C VAL A 273 3.60 -4.33 -32.12
N GLU A 274 3.76 -4.97 -33.27
CA GLU A 274 3.50 -4.37 -34.57
C GLU A 274 2.73 -5.38 -35.44
N SER A 275 1.67 -4.92 -36.08
CA SER A 275 1.00 -5.66 -37.15
C SER A 275 1.05 -4.83 -38.44
N VAL A 276 1.31 -5.50 -39.55
CA VAL A 276 1.60 -4.87 -40.85
C VAL A 276 0.69 -5.46 -41.91
N VAL A 277 0.07 -4.60 -42.72
CA VAL A 277 -0.57 -5.02 -43.97
C VAL A 277 0.54 -5.25 -45.02
N PRO A 278 0.53 -6.39 -45.73
CA PRO A 278 1.50 -6.68 -46.79
C PRO A 278 1.70 -5.52 -47.79
N ASP A 279 2.95 -5.34 -48.25
CA ASP A 279 3.41 -4.18 -49.04
C ASP A 279 3.14 -4.33 -50.55
N ASP A 280 2.42 -5.37 -50.97
CA ASP A 280 2.05 -5.63 -52.36
C ASP A 280 0.93 -4.70 -52.86
N ASP A 281 0.27 -3.98 -51.94
CA ASP A 281 -0.84 -3.09 -52.21
C ASP A 281 -0.47 -1.61 -51.97
N ARG A 282 -0.65 -0.74 -52.97
CA ARG A 282 -0.38 0.70 -52.86
C ARG A 282 -1.48 1.50 -52.15
N SER A 283 -2.60 0.86 -51.80
CA SER A 283 -3.68 1.50 -51.05
C SER A 283 -3.51 1.41 -49.53
N VAL A 284 -2.28 1.13 -49.07
CA VAL A 284 -1.88 1.32 -47.68
C VAL A 284 -0.76 2.37 -47.55
N TYR A 285 -0.84 3.23 -46.54
CA TYR A 285 0.19 4.24 -46.27
C TYR A 285 0.21 4.71 -44.82
N GLY A 286 1.41 4.83 -44.23
CA GLY A 286 1.60 5.38 -42.89
C GLY A 286 1.41 4.36 -41.75
N SER A 287 1.40 4.85 -40.51
CA SER A 287 1.26 4.03 -39.31
C SER A 287 0.34 4.66 -38.27
N VAL A 288 -0.41 3.83 -37.56
CA VAL A 288 -1.17 4.20 -36.37
C VAL A 288 -0.46 3.66 -35.14
N ASN A 289 -0.29 4.51 -34.13
CA ASN A 289 0.45 4.19 -32.93
C ASN A 289 -0.39 4.50 -31.70
N HIS A 290 -0.62 3.51 -30.84
CA HIS A 290 -1.40 3.68 -29.61
C HIS A 290 -0.68 3.11 -28.39
N SER A 291 -1.10 3.58 -27.21
CA SER A 291 -0.53 3.12 -25.95
C SER A 291 -1.54 3.01 -24.80
N ILE A 292 -2.79 2.68 -25.14
CA ILE A 292 -3.94 2.78 -24.23
C ILE A 292 -4.75 1.48 -24.13
N GLU A 293 -4.43 0.48 -24.95
CA GLU A 293 -5.21 -0.75 -25.16
C GLU A 293 -5.18 -1.73 -23.99
N HIS A 294 -4.32 -1.57 -22.99
CA HIS A 294 -4.30 -2.30 -21.71
C HIS A 294 -4.11 -3.80 -21.85
N PHE A 295 -3.00 -4.19 -22.47
CA PHE A 295 -2.57 -5.58 -22.54
C PHE A 295 -1.44 -5.88 -21.57
N HIS A 296 -1.36 -7.13 -21.12
CA HIS A 296 -0.41 -7.57 -20.09
C HIS A 296 0.70 -8.49 -20.62
N SER A 297 0.52 -9.05 -21.82
CA SER A 297 1.50 -9.90 -22.50
C SER A 297 1.65 -9.53 -23.98
N VAL A 298 2.75 -9.98 -24.59
CA VAL A 298 3.03 -9.74 -26.02
C VAL A 298 1.99 -10.44 -26.90
N GLU A 299 1.51 -11.62 -26.51
CA GLU A 299 0.50 -12.37 -27.25
C GLU A 299 -0.85 -11.64 -27.28
N GLU A 300 -1.29 -11.11 -26.13
CA GLU A 300 -2.51 -10.30 -26.03
C GLU A 300 -2.39 -9.02 -26.86
N GLY A 301 -1.25 -8.32 -26.76
CA GLY A 301 -0.97 -7.15 -27.57
C GLY A 301 -1.02 -7.47 -29.07
N GLN A 302 -0.39 -8.57 -29.49
CA GLN A 302 -0.35 -8.98 -30.89
C GLN A 302 -1.75 -9.27 -31.43
N ALA A 303 -2.59 -9.96 -30.66
CA ALA A 303 -3.98 -10.22 -31.03
C ALA A 303 -4.79 -8.93 -31.21
N LEU A 304 -4.59 -7.93 -30.35
CA LEU A 304 -5.23 -6.62 -30.49
C LEU A 304 -4.70 -5.87 -31.72
N ALA A 305 -3.39 -5.86 -31.96
CA ALA A 305 -2.78 -5.23 -33.13
C ALA A 305 -3.26 -5.87 -34.44
N ASP A 306 -3.39 -7.20 -34.47
CA ASP A 306 -3.94 -7.94 -35.61
C ASP A 306 -5.43 -7.63 -35.82
N ALA A 307 -6.22 -7.54 -34.74
CA ALA A 307 -7.62 -7.12 -34.82
C ALA A 307 -7.77 -5.70 -35.40
N ARG A 308 -6.91 -4.76 -35.02
CA ARG A 308 -6.88 -3.40 -35.59
C ARG A 308 -6.44 -3.39 -37.05
N ARG A 309 -5.44 -4.19 -37.42
CA ARG A 309 -5.05 -4.35 -38.83
C ARG A 309 -6.21 -4.89 -39.66
N ASP A 310 -6.87 -5.95 -39.19
CA ASP A 310 -8.02 -6.56 -39.86
C ASP A 310 -9.21 -5.56 -39.98
N GLU A 311 -9.41 -4.72 -38.97
CA GLU A 311 -10.39 -3.62 -38.99
C GLU A 311 -10.10 -2.60 -40.09
N LEU A 312 -8.83 -2.21 -40.26
CA LEU A 312 -8.42 -1.33 -41.34
C LEU A 312 -8.61 -1.98 -42.70
N LEU A 313 -8.25 -3.26 -42.85
CA LEU A 313 -8.48 -4.02 -44.08
C LEU A 313 -9.95 -4.13 -44.44
N ALA A 314 -10.82 -4.40 -43.47
CA ALA A 314 -12.26 -4.48 -43.68
C ALA A 314 -12.86 -3.13 -44.16
N ARG A 315 -12.25 -1.99 -43.82
CA ARG A 315 -12.64 -0.66 -44.34
C ARG A 315 -12.02 -0.31 -45.68
N GLN A 316 -10.91 -0.94 -46.02
CA GLN A 316 -10.19 -0.67 -47.25
C GLN A 316 -11.04 -0.99 -48.48
N MET A 317 -11.86 -2.05 -48.41
CA MET A 317 -12.72 -2.50 -49.50
C MET A 317 -14.18 -2.57 -49.06
N ARG A 318 -15.05 -1.83 -49.74
CA ARG A 318 -16.50 -1.84 -49.51
C ARG A 318 -17.21 -2.15 -50.81
N LEU A 319 -18.02 -3.21 -50.81
CA LEU A 319 -18.96 -3.53 -51.87
C LEU A 319 -20.33 -3.01 -51.45
N ALA A 320 -21.04 -2.30 -52.32
CA ALA A 320 -22.37 -1.79 -52.05
C ALA A 320 -23.28 -2.02 -53.26
N GLY A 321 -24.58 -2.13 -53.05
CA GLY A 321 -25.48 -2.41 -54.15
C GLY A 321 -26.92 -2.54 -53.76
N THR A 322 -27.76 -2.82 -54.76
CA THR A 322 -29.19 -3.07 -54.58
C THR A 322 -29.55 -4.50 -54.98
N SER A 323 -30.53 -5.10 -54.33
CA SER A 323 -30.96 -6.50 -54.55
C SER A 323 -32.47 -6.65 -54.31
N ASN A 324 -33.11 -7.66 -54.90
CA ASN A 324 -34.48 -8.07 -54.58
C ASN A 324 -34.55 -9.41 -53.82
N VAL A 325 -33.41 -9.92 -53.33
CA VAL A 325 -33.30 -11.18 -52.58
C VAL A 325 -33.85 -11.03 -51.16
N ILE A 326 -35.02 -11.58 -50.85
CA ILE A 326 -35.73 -11.29 -49.61
C ILE A 326 -35.00 -11.87 -48.40
N GLY A 327 -34.48 -13.09 -48.52
CA GLY A 327 -33.86 -13.85 -47.42
C GLY A 327 -32.45 -13.41 -47.02
N MET A 328 -31.90 -12.37 -47.63
CA MET A 328 -30.56 -11.86 -47.32
C MET A 328 -30.53 -11.22 -45.93
N THR A 329 -29.47 -11.46 -45.14
CA THR A 329 -29.27 -10.85 -43.81
C THR A 329 -27.79 -10.54 -43.57
N PRO A 330 -27.45 -9.58 -42.68
CA PRO A 330 -26.07 -9.39 -42.27
C PRO A 330 -25.47 -10.65 -41.64
N GLY A 331 -24.23 -10.96 -41.98
CA GLY A 331 -23.58 -12.22 -41.62
C GLY A 331 -23.65 -13.31 -42.68
N MET A 332 -24.51 -13.17 -43.70
CA MET A 332 -24.54 -14.11 -44.82
C MET A 332 -23.45 -13.83 -45.84
N VAL A 333 -22.79 -14.89 -46.30
CA VAL A 333 -21.96 -14.85 -47.50
C VAL A 333 -22.86 -14.93 -48.73
N VAL A 334 -22.62 -14.10 -49.73
CA VAL A 334 -23.34 -14.07 -51.00
C VAL A 334 -22.34 -14.27 -52.13
N ARG A 335 -22.62 -15.21 -53.03
CA ARG A 335 -21.77 -15.52 -54.19
C ARG A 335 -22.53 -15.27 -55.48
N ILE A 336 -21.88 -14.54 -56.38
CA ILE A 336 -22.42 -14.27 -57.71
C ILE A 336 -22.16 -15.47 -58.63
N THR A 337 -23.19 -15.94 -59.32
CA THR A 337 -23.14 -17.19 -60.12
C THR A 337 -22.87 -17.00 -61.60
N ASN A 338 -23.24 -15.85 -62.17
CA ASN A 338 -23.20 -15.56 -63.61
C ASN A 338 -22.13 -14.53 -64.00
N ASP A 339 -21.37 -14.00 -63.04
CA ASP A 339 -20.28 -13.04 -63.25
C ASP A 339 -19.18 -13.27 -62.21
N VAL A 340 -17.97 -12.76 -62.47
CA VAL A 340 -16.83 -12.85 -61.56
C VAL A 340 -16.54 -11.45 -61.02
N VAL A 341 -16.57 -11.29 -59.69
CA VAL A 341 -16.14 -10.05 -59.01
C VAL A 341 -14.68 -10.24 -58.57
N PRO A 342 -13.69 -9.64 -59.25
CA PRO A 342 -12.27 -9.85 -58.97
C PRO A 342 -11.89 -9.53 -57.52
N GLU A 343 -12.55 -8.54 -56.92
CA GLU A 343 -12.34 -8.05 -55.57
C GLU A 343 -12.88 -8.99 -54.48
N ALA A 344 -13.79 -9.91 -54.84
CA ALA A 344 -14.45 -10.83 -53.91
C ALA A 344 -14.59 -12.24 -54.51
N PRO A 345 -13.47 -12.94 -54.82
CA PRO A 345 -13.49 -14.20 -55.56
C PRO A 345 -14.16 -15.36 -54.81
N HIS A 346 -14.22 -15.27 -53.48
CA HIS A 346 -14.84 -16.26 -52.60
C HIS A 346 -16.25 -15.84 -52.14
N GLY A 347 -16.83 -14.81 -52.77
CA GLY A 347 -18.08 -14.18 -52.36
C GLY A 347 -17.86 -12.97 -51.45
N MET A 348 -18.97 -12.30 -51.11
CA MET A 348 -19.01 -11.11 -50.27
C MET A 348 -19.88 -11.39 -49.04
N VAL A 349 -19.46 -10.96 -47.85
CA VAL A 349 -20.29 -11.07 -46.63
C VAL A 349 -21.04 -9.77 -46.40
N ILE A 350 -22.35 -9.86 -46.23
CA ILE A 350 -23.20 -8.69 -45.98
C ILE A 350 -22.92 -8.16 -44.58
N THR A 351 -22.48 -6.90 -44.49
CA THR A 351 -22.20 -6.20 -43.22
C THR A 351 -23.35 -5.28 -42.83
N ARG A 352 -24.06 -4.71 -43.81
CA ARG A 352 -25.24 -3.86 -43.61
C ARG A 352 -26.30 -4.15 -44.66
N LEU A 353 -27.56 -4.07 -44.25
CA LEU A 353 -28.73 -4.29 -45.10
C LEU A 353 -29.84 -3.32 -44.72
N VAL A 354 -30.40 -2.64 -45.72
CA VAL A 354 -31.61 -1.84 -45.61
C VAL A 354 -32.67 -2.43 -46.54
N THR A 355 -33.67 -3.08 -45.97
CA THR A 355 -34.79 -3.67 -46.69
C THR A 355 -36.00 -2.75 -46.60
N THR A 356 -36.58 -2.39 -47.74
CA THR A 356 -37.79 -1.56 -47.81
C THR A 356 -38.88 -2.28 -48.57
N GLY A 357 -40.13 -2.07 -48.19
CA GLY A 357 -41.28 -2.63 -48.89
C GLY A 357 -42.59 -1.98 -48.45
N SER A 358 -43.62 -2.11 -49.27
CA SER A 358 -44.97 -1.61 -48.94
C SER A 358 -46.04 -2.47 -49.59
N ARG A 359 -47.31 -2.24 -49.24
CA ARG A 359 -48.43 -2.92 -49.93
C ARG A 359 -48.46 -2.68 -51.44
N SER A 360 -47.87 -1.57 -51.90
CA SER A 360 -47.88 -1.14 -53.31
C SER A 360 -46.55 -1.34 -54.02
N GLN A 361 -45.47 -1.69 -53.31
CA GLN A 361 -44.13 -1.80 -53.86
C GLN A 361 -43.46 -3.06 -53.33
N SER A 362 -42.91 -3.87 -54.23
CA SER A 362 -42.15 -5.06 -53.88
C SER A 362 -40.94 -4.73 -53.03
N VAL A 363 -40.49 -5.73 -52.28
CA VAL A 363 -39.33 -5.64 -51.41
C VAL A 363 -38.06 -5.35 -52.21
N THR A 364 -37.32 -4.35 -51.77
CA THR A 364 -35.99 -4.00 -52.29
C THR A 364 -34.99 -3.89 -51.15
N ASN A 365 -33.76 -4.27 -51.43
CA ASN A 365 -32.64 -4.24 -50.51
C ASN A 365 -31.58 -3.30 -51.02
N THR A 366 -31.01 -2.50 -50.12
CA THR A 366 -29.71 -1.84 -50.31
C THR A 366 -28.74 -2.46 -49.33
N PHE A 367 -27.59 -2.93 -49.79
CA PHE A 367 -26.64 -3.65 -48.94
C PHE A 367 -25.23 -3.06 -49.02
N GLU A 368 -24.46 -3.37 -47.99
CA GLU A 368 -23.01 -3.19 -47.94
C GLU A 368 -22.38 -4.53 -47.55
N ALA A 369 -21.21 -4.79 -48.09
CA ALA A 369 -20.50 -6.03 -47.91
C ALA A 369 -18.99 -5.82 -47.98
N ILE A 370 -18.26 -6.79 -47.44
CA ILE A 370 -16.80 -6.91 -47.61
C ILE A 370 -16.47 -8.27 -48.24
N PRO A 371 -15.28 -8.48 -48.79
CA PRO A 371 -14.89 -9.79 -49.30
C PRO A 371 -14.96 -10.88 -48.22
N ALA A 372 -15.59 -12.02 -48.51
CA ALA A 372 -15.91 -13.05 -47.50
C ALA A 372 -14.68 -13.77 -46.90
N HIS A 373 -13.51 -13.65 -47.53
CA HIS A 373 -12.26 -14.17 -46.98
C HIS A 373 -11.66 -13.27 -45.89
N GLN A 374 -12.08 -12.01 -45.82
CA GLN A 374 -11.65 -11.06 -44.80
C GLN A 374 -12.54 -11.19 -43.56
N THR A 375 -11.95 -10.93 -42.40
CA THR A 375 -12.70 -10.88 -41.15
C THR A 375 -13.26 -9.49 -40.94
N TYR A 376 -14.57 -9.36 -40.82
CA TYR A 376 -15.20 -8.10 -40.44
C TYR A 376 -14.82 -7.79 -38.98
N ARG A 377 -14.30 -6.59 -38.75
CA ARG A 377 -14.07 -6.05 -37.41
C ARG A 377 -14.83 -4.74 -37.30
N PRO A 378 -15.61 -4.54 -36.22
CA PRO A 378 -16.30 -3.27 -36.02
C PRO A 378 -15.29 -2.15 -35.74
N GLU A 379 -15.68 -0.92 -36.06
CA GLU A 379 -14.82 0.24 -35.79
C GLU A 379 -14.53 0.44 -34.30
N TYR A 380 -13.25 0.61 -33.96
CA TYR A 380 -12.82 0.95 -32.62
C TYR A 380 -12.02 2.25 -32.59
N VAL A 381 -12.68 3.30 -32.12
CA VAL A 381 -12.07 4.58 -31.78
C VAL A 381 -12.12 4.68 -30.24
N PRO A 382 -10.99 4.46 -29.54
CA PRO A 382 -10.96 4.39 -28.07
C PRO A 382 -11.64 5.59 -27.38
N GLU A 383 -11.45 6.80 -27.90
CA GLU A 383 -12.01 8.05 -27.34
C GLU A 383 -13.55 8.09 -27.38
N ARG A 384 -14.16 7.40 -28.36
CA ARG A 384 -15.61 7.37 -28.57
C ARG A 384 -16.25 6.13 -27.97
N HIS A 385 -15.58 4.98 -28.08
CA HIS A 385 -16.17 3.68 -27.79
C HIS A 385 -15.79 3.15 -26.41
N TRP A 386 -14.67 3.57 -25.82
CA TRP A 386 -14.26 3.09 -24.50
C TRP A 386 -14.86 3.93 -23.36
N ARG A 387 -14.95 3.33 -22.16
CA ARG A 387 -15.43 4.01 -20.96
C ARG A 387 -14.28 4.65 -20.21
N TRP A 388 -14.21 5.98 -20.27
CA TRP A 388 -13.22 6.78 -19.57
C TRP A 388 -13.79 7.35 -18.27
N VAL A 389 -13.06 7.19 -17.17
CA VAL A 389 -13.37 7.77 -15.86
C VAL A 389 -12.76 9.16 -15.78
N THR A 390 -13.60 10.16 -15.52
CA THR A 390 -13.16 11.53 -15.23
C THR A 390 -13.13 11.72 -13.72
N GLY A 391 -11.95 12.04 -13.16
CA GLY A 391 -11.77 12.27 -11.72
C GLY A 391 -11.42 11.03 -10.90
N MET A 392 -11.72 11.09 -9.61
CA MET A 392 -11.39 10.04 -8.63
C MET A 392 -12.64 9.30 -8.18
N LEU A 393 -12.55 7.97 -8.17
CA LEU A 393 -13.55 7.05 -7.64
C LEU A 393 -13.36 6.90 -6.13
N ILE A 394 -14.43 6.47 -5.44
CA ILE A 394 -14.42 6.22 -4.00
C ILE A 394 -14.34 4.72 -3.76
N GLY A 395 -13.37 4.31 -2.95
CA GLY A 395 -13.20 2.92 -2.52
C GLY A 395 -13.03 2.82 -1.02
N VAL A 396 -13.24 1.61 -0.50
CA VAL A 396 -12.99 1.27 0.90
C VAL A 396 -12.06 0.06 0.96
N VAL A 397 -11.05 0.15 1.82
CA VAL A 397 -10.10 -0.95 2.06
C VAL A 397 -10.79 -2.11 2.76
N GLU A 398 -10.72 -3.30 2.18
CA GLU A 398 -11.22 -4.55 2.77
C GLU A 398 -10.10 -5.36 3.43
N SER A 399 -10.49 -6.28 4.30
CA SER A 399 -9.61 -7.26 4.96
C SER A 399 -10.40 -8.52 5.31
N GLY A 400 -9.76 -9.52 5.95
CA GLY A 400 -10.44 -10.64 6.60
C GLY A 400 -11.37 -10.20 7.74
N ASP A 401 -12.14 -11.14 8.28
CA ASP A 401 -12.95 -10.89 9.48
C ASP A 401 -12.02 -10.72 10.70
N ASP A 402 -12.30 -9.70 11.52
CA ASP A 402 -11.60 -9.37 12.77
C ASP A 402 -10.10 -9.05 12.72
N GLU A 403 -9.51 -8.88 11.53
CA GLU A 403 -8.10 -8.47 11.41
C GLU A 403 -7.91 -6.97 11.63
N PRO A 404 -6.92 -6.54 12.45
CA PRO A 404 -6.66 -5.12 12.71
C PRO A 404 -5.93 -4.43 11.54
N TYR A 405 -5.37 -5.20 10.61
CA TYR A 405 -4.64 -4.70 9.44
C TYR A 405 -5.37 -5.04 8.14
N ALA A 406 -5.15 -4.22 7.12
CA ALA A 406 -5.71 -4.47 5.80
C ALA A 406 -4.99 -5.62 5.11
N TRP A 407 -5.73 -6.43 4.38
CA TRP A 407 -5.16 -7.50 3.58
C TRP A 407 -4.36 -6.89 2.42
N MET A 408 -3.07 -7.22 2.38
CA MET A 408 -2.17 -6.95 1.25
C MET A 408 -1.67 -8.26 0.66
N ASP A 409 -1.44 -8.27 -0.65
CA ASP A 409 -0.70 -9.36 -1.29
C ASP A 409 0.82 -9.17 -1.16
N GLU A 410 1.59 -10.12 -1.71
CA GLU A 410 3.06 -10.11 -1.69
C GLU A 410 3.68 -8.87 -2.38
N TYR A 411 2.90 -8.16 -3.21
CA TYR A 411 3.32 -6.96 -3.94
C TYR A 411 2.82 -5.67 -3.28
N GLY A 412 2.16 -5.75 -2.11
CA GLY A 412 1.65 -4.59 -1.38
C GLY A 412 0.40 -3.95 -1.99
N ARG A 413 -0.37 -4.68 -2.81
CA ARG A 413 -1.69 -4.24 -3.31
C ARG A 413 -2.76 -4.47 -2.25
N TYR A 414 -3.66 -3.50 -2.10
CA TYR A 414 -4.79 -3.59 -1.19
C TYR A 414 -6.04 -4.08 -1.90
N ARG A 415 -6.86 -4.88 -1.23
CA ARG A 415 -8.20 -5.19 -1.72
C ARG A 415 -9.14 -4.02 -1.47
N ILE A 416 -9.63 -3.41 -2.54
CA ILE A 416 -10.50 -2.23 -2.49
C ILE A 416 -11.88 -2.59 -3.02
N ARG A 417 -12.91 -2.35 -2.21
CA ARG A 417 -14.30 -2.37 -2.68
C ARG A 417 -14.70 -0.97 -3.13
N LEU A 418 -15.03 -0.84 -4.41
CA LEU A 418 -15.50 0.42 -4.99
C LEU A 418 -16.95 0.68 -4.57
N LEU A 419 -17.25 1.90 -4.12
CA LEU A 419 -18.56 2.23 -3.55
C LEU A 419 -19.68 2.33 -4.59
N PHE A 420 -19.37 2.50 -5.87
CA PHE A 420 -20.39 2.47 -6.93
C PHE A 420 -20.94 1.06 -7.19
N THR A 421 -20.29 0.01 -6.70
CA THR A 421 -20.75 -1.37 -6.91
C THR A 421 -22.04 -1.60 -6.11
N ARG A 422 -23.15 -1.78 -6.81
CA ARG A 422 -24.50 -1.87 -6.19
C ARG A 422 -24.82 -3.27 -5.69
N HIS A 423 -24.27 -4.29 -6.34
CA HIS A 423 -24.49 -5.67 -5.97
C HIS A 423 -23.62 -6.03 -4.76
N SER A 424 -24.26 -6.47 -3.67
CA SER A 424 -23.58 -7.02 -2.50
C SER A 424 -23.13 -8.45 -2.81
N GLY A 425 -21.89 -8.61 -3.29
CA GLY A 425 -21.22 -9.91 -3.37
C GLY A 425 -20.74 -10.40 -2.00
N LYS A 426 -20.24 -11.63 -1.93
CA LYS A 426 -19.50 -12.09 -0.74
C LYS A 426 -18.27 -11.18 -0.57
N ARG A 427 -17.89 -10.88 0.68
CA ARG A 427 -16.69 -10.08 0.98
C ARG A 427 -15.49 -10.66 0.22
N GLY A 428 -14.75 -9.82 -0.51
CA GLY A 428 -13.67 -10.27 -1.37
C GLY A 428 -14.03 -10.62 -2.83
N THR A 429 -15.30 -10.78 -3.21
CA THR A 429 -15.69 -11.07 -4.62
C THR A 429 -15.88 -9.82 -5.46
N ASN A 430 -16.17 -8.69 -4.82
CA ASN A 430 -16.37 -7.38 -5.48
C ASN A 430 -15.25 -6.39 -5.12
N SER A 431 -14.15 -6.91 -4.56
CA SER A 431 -12.97 -6.13 -4.18
C SER A 431 -11.84 -6.42 -5.14
N MET A 432 -11.18 -5.37 -5.62
CA MET A 432 -10.09 -5.46 -6.59
C MET A 432 -8.73 -5.20 -5.93
N PRO A 433 -7.67 -5.92 -6.33
CA PRO A 433 -6.31 -5.69 -5.82
C PRO A 433 -5.69 -4.46 -6.48
N LEU A 434 -5.59 -3.34 -5.76
CA LEU A 434 -5.07 -2.08 -6.27
C LEU A 434 -3.74 -1.68 -5.63
N ARG A 435 -2.82 -1.14 -6.45
CA ARG A 435 -1.57 -0.55 -5.94
C ARG A 435 -1.83 0.79 -5.26
N LEU A 436 -1.08 1.07 -4.20
CA LEU A 436 -1.07 2.37 -3.53
C LEU A 436 -0.02 3.29 -4.17
N LEU A 437 -0.44 4.48 -4.57
CA LEU A 437 0.46 5.57 -4.92
C LEU A 437 1.21 6.01 -3.66
N ARG A 438 2.52 5.74 -3.65
CA ARG A 438 3.40 6.08 -2.53
C ARG A 438 4.10 7.39 -2.83
N THR A 439 4.32 8.21 -1.79
CA THR A 439 5.10 9.45 -1.90
C THR A 439 6.56 9.19 -2.28
N SER A 440 7.10 8.03 -1.92
CA SER A 440 8.43 7.58 -2.35
C SER A 440 8.47 6.05 -2.42
N ALA A 441 8.99 5.54 -3.53
CA ALA A 441 9.27 4.13 -3.77
C ALA A 441 10.59 4.00 -4.54
N SER A 442 11.47 3.10 -4.10
CA SER A 442 12.71 2.73 -4.77
C SER A 442 13.03 1.25 -4.54
N TYR A 443 14.07 0.72 -5.18
CA TYR A 443 14.44 -0.70 -5.11
C TYR A 443 14.68 -1.21 -3.67
N GLN A 444 15.30 -0.40 -2.81
CA GLN A 444 15.64 -0.77 -1.43
C GLN A 444 14.95 0.09 -0.36
N GLY A 445 14.03 0.98 -0.76
CA GLY A 445 13.46 1.93 0.20
C GLY A 445 12.23 2.70 -0.27
N GLY A 446 11.80 3.62 0.59
CA GLY A 446 10.69 4.54 0.34
C GLY A 446 9.76 4.64 1.54
N LEU A 447 8.68 5.41 1.38
CA LEU A 447 7.68 5.60 2.42
C LEU A 447 6.45 4.73 2.13
N HIS A 448 6.14 3.82 3.05
CA HIS A 448 4.91 3.02 3.04
C HIS A 448 4.23 3.14 4.39
N ILE A 449 3.06 3.76 4.43
CA ILE A 449 2.24 3.88 5.63
C ILE A 449 1.02 2.98 5.40
N PRO A 450 0.90 1.84 6.10
CA PRO A 450 -0.17 0.90 5.82
C PRO A 450 -1.56 1.50 6.04
N LEU A 451 -2.45 1.28 5.09
CA LEU A 451 -3.86 1.56 5.26
C LEU A 451 -4.50 0.52 6.19
N LEU A 452 -5.45 0.96 7.02
CA LEU A 452 -6.22 0.07 7.88
C LEU A 452 -7.52 -0.39 7.20
N PRO A 453 -8.11 -1.52 7.64
CA PRO A 453 -9.42 -1.94 7.15
C PRO A 453 -10.45 -0.83 7.31
N ARG A 454 -11.39 -0.77 6.37
CA ARG A 454 -12.46 0.23 6.30
C ARG A 454 -11.97 1.66 6.03
N SER A 455 -10.69 1.92 5.80
CA SER A 455 -10.21 3.25 5.42
C SER A 455 -10.83 3.65 4.09
N GLU A 456 -11.34 4.89 4.00
CA GLU A 456 -11.83 5.44 2.75
C GLU A 456 -10.65 5.91 1.91
N VAL A 457 -10.64 5.49 0.64
CA VAL A 457 -9.60 5.82 -0.32
C VAL A 457 -10.17 6.49 -1.56
N ARG A 458 -9.34 7.32 -2.19
CA ARG A 458 -9.58 7.81 -3.54
C ARG A 458 -8.82 6.93 -4.53
N VAL A 459 -9.53 6.43 -5.53
CA VAL A 459 -9.02 5.57 -6.59
C VAL A 459 -9.01 6.38 -7.88
N VAL A 460 -7.91 6.35 -8.62
CA VAL A 460 -7.76 7.08 -9.88
C VAL A 460 -7.50 6.10 -11.03
N ALA A 461 -8.01 6.44 -12.21
CA ALA A 461 -7.79 5.69 -13.44
C ALA A 461 -6.57 6.23 -14.19
N THR A 462 -5.60 5.37 -14.48
CA THR A 462 -4.41 5.73 -15.28
C THR A 462 -4.84 6.06 -16.70
N GLN A 463 -4.49 7.24 -17.21
CA GLN A 463 -4.99 7.79 -18.49
C GLN A 463 -6.53 7.85 -18.59
N GLY A 464 -7.24 7.76 -17.45
CA GLY A 464 -8.70 7.71 -17.41
C GLY A 464 -9.30 6.33 -17.74
N ASN A 465 -8.50 5.29 -18.03
CA ASN A 465 -9.04 3.98 -18.39
C ASN A 465 -9.71 3.30 -17.17
N CYS A 466 -10.99 2.96 -17.27
CA CYS A 466 -11.78 2.39 -16.17
C CYS A 466 -11.21 1.09 -15.59
N ASP A 467 -10.43 0.34 -16.39
CA ASP A 467 -9.83 -0.92 -15.96
C ASP A 467 -8.44 -0.71 -15.33
N ARG A 468 -7.84 0.49 -15.43
CA ARG A 468 -6.49 0.80 -14.92
C ARG A 468 -6.52 1.60 -13.62
N LEU A 469 -7.04 0.98 -12.57
CA LEU A 469 -7.25 1.66 -11.29
C LEU A 469 -6.03 1.56 -10.35
N LEU A 470 -5.80 2.63 -9.57
CA LEU A 470 -4.83 2.64 -8.47
C LEU A 470 -5.32 3.54 -7.33
N ILE A 471 -4.85 3.30 -6.11
CA ILE A 471 -5.21 4.11 -4.94
C ILE A 471 -4.33 5.36 -4.96
N ALA A 472 -4.93 6.54 -5.08
CA ALA A 472 -4.22 7.82 -5.05
C ALA A 472 -3.87 8.27 -3.62
N GLY A 473 -4.72 7.93 -2.64
CA GLY A 473 -4.53 8.29 -1.25
C GLY A 473 -5.76 7.95 -0.39
N ALA A 474 -5.62 8.16 0.91
CA ALA A 474 -6.70 7.97 1.89
C ALA A 474 -7.26 9.31 2.37
N LEU A 475 -8.54 9.31 2.73
CA LEU A 475 -9.20 10.47 3.34
C LEU A 475 -9.72 10.11 4.73
N HIS A 476 -9.73 11.10 5.62
CA HIS A 476 -10.43 10.99 6.89
C HIS A 476 -11.95 11.15 6.67
N ASP A 477 -12.75 10.55 7.53
CA ASP A 477 -14.20 10.68 7.49
C ASP A 477 -14.72 11.31 8.80
N HIS A 478 -16.03 11.58 8.86
CA HIS A 478 -16.61 12.25 10.02
C HIS A 478 -16.49 11.43 11.32
N ALA A 479 -16.55 10.10 11.23
CA ALA A 479 -16.41 9.20 12.38
C ALA A 479 -14.93 9.03 12.79
N ARG A 480 -14.01 9.10 11.81
CA ARG A 480 -12.56 8.93 11.95
C ARG A 480 -11.87 10.21 11.50
N ARG A 481 -11.94 11.21 12.38
CA ARG A 481 -11.42 12.56 12.13
C ARG A 481 -9.90 12.58 11.99
N ASP A 482 -9.42 13.61 11.30
CA ASP A 482 -7.99 13.93 11.24
C ASP A 482 -7.40 14.17 12.63
N LEU A 483 -6.10 13.90 12.77
CA LEU A 483 -5.32 14.18 13.98
C LEU A 483 -5.02 15.67 14.13
N VAL A 484 -5.03 16.43 13.03
CA VAL A 484 -4.80 17.88 13.03
C VAL A 484 -6.13 18.57 12.76
N HIS A 485 -6.65 19.29 13.76
CA HIS A 485 -7.98 19.92 13.67
C HIS A 485 -8.10 21.18 14.55
N GLY A 486 -9.09 22.03 14.26
CA GLY A 486 -9.30 23.30 14.96
C GLY A 486 -9.75 23.18 16.43
N LYS A 487 -10.32 22.05 16.85
CA LYS A 487 -10.67 21.84 18.27
C LYS A 487 -9.40 21.69 19.10
N GLU A 488 -9.48 22.11 20.37
CA GLU A 488 -8.46 21.81 21.38
C GLU A 488 -7.04 22.35 21.10
N GLY A 489 -6.90 23.27 20.14
CA GLY A 489 -5.62 23.85 19.74
C GLY A 489 -4.71 22.91 18.95
N TRP A 490 -5.25 21.92 18.21
CA TRP A 490 -4.43 20.93 17.51
C TRP A 490 -4.03 21.34 16.09
N TYR A 491 -4.45 22.52 15.63
CA TYR A 491 -4.21 23.02 14.28
C TYR A 491 -2.75 23.44 14.02
N SER A 492 -1.97 23.69 15.06
CA SER A 492 -0.55 24.10 15.00
C SER A 492 0.43 22.93 14.96
N ARG A 493 -0.07 21.70 14.75
CA ARG A 493 0.75 20.48 14.84
C ARG A 493 1.05 19.89 13.48
N ALA A 494 2.30 19.44 13.31
CA ALA A 494 2.66 18.44 12.31
C ALA A 494 2.87 17.09 13.01
N VAL A 495 2.07 16.09 12.64
CA VAL A 495 2.06 14.79 13.35
C VAL A 495 2.18 13.64 12.37
N PHE A 496 3.17 12.79 12.61
CA PHE A 496 3.16 11.42 12.14
C PHE A 496 2.74 10.51 13.29
N ARG A 497 1.68 9.73 13.09
CA ARG A 497 1.21 8.76 14.06
C ARG A 497 0.98 7.41 13.37
N SER A 498 1.51 6.34 13.94
CA SER A 498 1.32 5.01 13.37
C SER A 498 -0.17 4.62 13.38
N PRO A 499 -0.68 3.93 12.35
CA PRO A 499 -2.13 3.83 12.12
C PRO A 499 -2.92 3.15 13.25
N LEU A 500 -2.41 2.04 13.79
CA LEU A 500 -3.16 1.21 14.74
C LEU A 500 -2.96 1.66 16.20
N LEU A 501 -1.75 1.46 16.72
CA LEU A 501 -1.46 1.68 18.15
C LEU A 501 -1.02 3.12 18.46
N GLY A 502 -0.46 3.84 17.48
CA GLY A 502 -0.22 5.27 17.60
C GLY A 502 1.11 5.69 18.22
N ASN A 503 2.20 5.01 17.88
CA ASN A 503 3.55 5.59 18.02
C ASN A 503 3.58 6.93 17.28
N LYS A 504 4.22 7.95 17.84
CA LYS A 504 4.08 9.32 17.34
C LYS A 504 5.41 10.06 17.25
N LEU A 505 5.53 10.82 16.17
CA LEU A 505 6.46 11.93 16.03
C LEU A 505 5.60 13.18 15.83
N ARG A 506 5.71 14.15 16.74
CA ARG A 506 4.92 15.37 16.75
C ARG A 506 5.83 16.58 16.82
N PHE A 507 5.59 17.54 15.95
CA PHE A 507 6.09 18.91 16.02
C PHE A 507 4.91 19.81 16.36
N GLU A 508 5.05 20.60 17.42
CA GLU A 508 4.14 21.66 17.82
C GLU A 508 4.77 23.00 17.43
N ASP A 509 4.03 23.79 16.66
CA ASP A 509 4.48 25.09 16.11
C ASP A 509 3.56 26.23 16.59
N LEU A 510 2.93 26.03 17.75
CA LEU A 510 2.20 27.10 18.42
C LEU A 510 3.22 28.08 18.99
N LYS A 511 3.11 29.35 18.61
CA LYS A 511 4.02 30.42 19.05
C LYS A 511 4.21 30.41 20.58
N GLU A 512 5.48 30.45 21.02
CA GLU A 512 5.92 30.40 22.43
C GLU A 512 5.64 29.06 23.16
N HIS A 513 5.12 28.07 22.45
CA HIS A 513 4.79 26.73 22.94
C HIS A 513 5.35 25.65 22.02
N GLU A 514 6.43 25.95 21.31
CA GLU A 514 7.05 25.07 20.33
C GLU A 514 7.64 23.84 21.02
N GLY A 515 7.47 22.67 20.40
CA GLY A 515 7.98 21.44 21.01
C GLY A 515 7.96 20.23 20.09
N ILE A 516 8.87 19.31 20.36
CA ILE A 516 9.03 18.06 19.62
C ILE A 516 8.80 16.88 20.56
N ARG A 517 8.05 15.89 20.09
CA ARG A 517 7.84 14.64 20.82
C ARG A 517 8.01 13.44 19.92
N LEU A 518 8.94 12.57 20.27
CA LEU A 518 9.07 11.21 19.74
C LEU A 518 8.65 10.24 20.84
N ALA A 519 7.59 9.47 20.63
CA ALA A 519 7.05 8.59 21.66
C ALA A 519 6.49 7.28 21.12
N THR A 520 6.69 6.22 21.89
CA THR A 520 6.11 4.90 21.66
C THR A 520 4.99 4.63 22.66
N VAL A 521 3.98 3.85 22.25
CA VAL A 521 2.96 3.37 23.19
C VAL A 521 3.51 2.23 24.06
N PHE A 522 4.38 1.41 23.49
CA PHE A 522 5.08 0.36 24.22
C PHE A 522 6.10 0.95 25.21
N GLY A 523 6.03 0.55 26.48
CA GLY A 523 6.93 1.01 27.55
C GLY A 523 6.79 2.49 27.94
N GLN A 524 5.83 3.22 27.34
CA GLN A 524 5.68 4.68 27.48
C GLN A 524 7.00 5.46 27.28
N SER A 525 7.85 4.97 26.37
CA SER A 525 9.14 5.58 26.11
C SER A 525 8.98 6.84 25.28
N SER A 526 9.58 7.96 25.72
CA SER A 526 9.52 9.20 24.96
C SER A 526 10.73 10.10 25.14
N LEU A 527 11.08 10.81 24.06
CA LEU A 527 11.94 11.99 24.04
C LEU A 527 11.05 13.21 23.80
N ASN A 528 11.01 14.13 24.76
CA ASN A 528 10.28 15.38 24.69
C ASN A 528 11.27 16.54 24.68
N MET A 529 11.08 17.55 23.82
CA MET A 529 11.94 18.73 23.71
C MET A 529 11.11 20.01 23.54
N GLY A 530 11.63 21.14 24.02
CA GLY A 530 10.97 22.46 23.93
C GLY A 530 10.00 22.68 25.09
N HIS A 531 8.78 23.11 24.78
CA HIS A 531 7.72 23.36 25.75
C HIS A 531 7.05 22.04 26.20
N LEU A 532 7.29 21.64 27.45
CA LEU A 532 6.78 20.39 28.01
C LEU A 532 5.44 20.64 28.70
N VAL A 533 4.43 19.83 28.35
CA VAL A 533 3.08 19.91 28.94
C VAL A 533 2.68 18.63 29.65
N ASP A 534 1.80 18.74 30.64
CA ASP A 534 1.09 17.62 31.26
C ASP A 534 -0.05 17.08 30.36
N ARG A 535 -0.89 16.18 30.90
CA ARG A 535 -2.02 15.60 30.16
C ARG A 535 -3.13 16.63 29.90
N GLU A 536 -3.28 17.57 30.82
CA GLU A 536 -4.24 18.67 30.82
C GLU A 536 -3.78 19.87 29.96
N LYS A 537 -2.57 19.79 29.39
CA LYS A 537 -1.89 20.80 28.55
C LYS A 537 -1.32 21.99 29.32
N ASN A 538 -1.18 21.88 30.64
CA ASN A 538 -0.49 22.90 31.43
C ASN A 538 1.03 22.74 31.28
N LYS A 539 1.73 23.88 31.35
CA LYS A 539 3.19 23.91 31.33
C LYS A 539 3.73 23.10 32.51
N ARG A 540 4.49 22.05 32.20
CA ARG A 540 5.23 21.21 33.15
C ARG A 540 6.70 21.61 33.23
N GLY A 541 7.26 22.14 32.15
CA GLY A 541 8.66 22.58 32.12
C GLY A 541 9.13 22.97 30.72
N GLU A 542 10.42 23.26 30.60
CA GLU A 542 11.11 23.60 29.36
C GLU A 542 12.43 22.82 29.28
N GLY A 543 12.92 22.57 28.06
CA GLY A 543 14.19 21.86 27.82
C GLY A 543 13.96 20.51 27.16
N PHE A 544 14.63 19.46 27.65
CA PHE A 544 14.44 18.09 27.14
C PHE A 544 14.21 17.09 28.28
N GLU A 545 13.47 16.04 27.98
CA GLU A 545 13.17 14.95 28.91
C GLU A 545 13.18 13.62 28.16
N LEU A 546 13.88 12.63 28.72
CA LEU A 546 13.87 11.24 28.26
C LEU A 546 13.20 10.37 29.33
N THR A 547 12.10 9.70 28.99
CA THR A 547 11.32 8.87 29.90
C THR A 547 11.13 7.46 29.37
N THR A 548 11.08 6.45 30.25
CA THR A 548 10.70 5.06 29.94
C THR A 548 10.18 4.40 31.23
N GLN A 549 9.17 3.53 31.11
CA GLN A 549 8.73 2.65 32.22
C GLN A 549 9.47 1.31 32.25
N ASN A 550 10.33 1.06 31.25
CA ASN A 550 11.18 -0.11 31.14
C ASN A 550 12.64 0.26 31.44
N TRP A 551 13.58 -0.63 31.12
CA TRP A 551 15.01 -0.34 31.27
C TRP A 551 15.47 0.83 30.39
N GLY A 552 16.29 1.72 30.96
CA GLY A 552 17.01 2.78 30.27
C GLY A 552 18.51 2.51 30.29
N THR A 553 19.22 2.79 29.20
CA THR A 553 20.67 2.62 29.15
C THR A 553 21.29 3.65 28.21
N VAL A 554 22.32 4.37 28.69
CA VAL A 554 23.15 5.29 27.90
C VAL A 554 24.55 4.68 27.81
N ARG A 555 25.04 4.40 26.60
CA ARG A 555 26.35 3.78 26.35
C ARG A 555 27.12 4.60 25.34
N ALA A 556 28.36 4.93 25.68
CA ALA A 556 29.29 5.60 24.79
C ALA A 556 30.67 4.93 24.96
N PRO A 557 31.09 4.04 24.04
CA PRO A 557 32.33 3.27 24.20
C PRO A 557 33.60 4.13 24.17
N LYS A 558 33.49 5.36 23.66
CA LYS A 558 34.56 6.37 23.70
C LYS A 558 34.50 7.26 24.95
N GLY A 559 33.56 7.04 25.86
CA GLY A 559 33.37 7.84 27.08
C GLY A 559 32.10 8.70 27.07
N LEU A 560 31.69 9.17 28.26
CA LEU A 560 30.52 10.00 28.50
C LEU A 560 30.91 11.28 29.26
N PHE A 561 30.53 12.44 28.74
CA PHE A 561 30.70 13.73 29.41
C PHE A 561 29.32 14.30 29.78
N VAL A 562 29.09 14.53 31.08
CA VAL A 562 27.86 15.12 31.61
C VAL A 562 28.21 16.44 32.29
N SER A 563 27.70 17.56 31.77
CA SER A 563 28.10 18.88 32.23
C SER A 563 26.92 19.82 32.46
N ALA A 564 27.03 20.61 33.53
CA ALA A 564 26.23 21.80 33.79
C ALA A 564 27.05 23.09 33.57
N ASP A 565 28.23 22.99 32.96
CA ASP A 565 29.04 24.13 32.54
C ASP A 565 28.36 24.85 31.36
N ALA A 566 28.40 26.18 31.35
CA ALA A 566 27.88 26.95 30.23
C ALA A 566 28.78 26.76 28.99
N ALA A 567 28.17 26.42 27.85
CA ALA A 567 28.84 26.42 26.55
C ALA A 567 28.70 27.79 25.87
N GLY A 568 29.71 28.18 25.08
CA GLY A 568 29.78 29.47 24.38
C GLY A 568 28.83 29.65 23.18
N GLY A 569 27.80 28.80 23.05
CA GLY A 569 26.82 28.83 21.95
C GLY A 569 27.04 27.75 20.88
N SER A 570 26.42 27.93 19.71
CA SER A 570 26.39 26.93 18.63
C SER A 570 27.74 26.66 17.95
N ALA A 571 28.71 27.57 18.10
CA ALA A 571 30.07 27.40 17.57
C ALA A 571 30.98 26.59 18.50
N THR A 572 30.56 26.31 19.73
CA THR A 572 31.34 25.51 20.68
C THR A 572 31.43 24.06 20.18
N GLN A 573 32.63 23.49 20.18
CA GLN A 573 32.82 22.10 19.79
C GLN A 573 32.10 21.16 20.77
N HIS A 574 31.56 20.06 20.27
CA HIS A 574 30.74 19.13 21.06
C HIS A 574 31.44 18.55 22.31
N LEU A 575 32.77 18.37 22.25
CA LEU A 575 33.59 17.87 23.37
C LEU A 575 34.43 18.97 24.05
N ASP A 576 34.04 20.24 23.90
CA ASP A 576 34.69 21.32 24.63
C ASP A 576 34.40 21.18 26.14
N MET A 577 35.46 21.07 26.93
CA MET A 577 35.38 20.82 28.38
C MET A 577 36.43 21.61 29.20
N PRO A 578 36.75 22.87 28.87
CA PRO A 578 37.84 23.61 29.50
C PRO A 578 37.61 23.82 30.99
N ALA A 579 36.35 24.02 31.41
CA ALA A 579 35.99 24.16 32.82
C ALA A 579 36.27 22.87 33.61
N ALA A 580 35.79 21.72 33.12
CA ALA A 580 36.02 20.42 33.75
C ALA A 580 37.52 20.06 33.83
N VAL A 581 38.26 20.27 32.74
CA VAL A 581 39.71 20.04 32.69
C VAL A 581 40.45 20.99 33.64
N ALA A 582 40.05 22.26 33.73
CA ALA A 582 40.62 23.21 34.68
C ALA A 582 40.40 22.77 36.14
N GLN A 583 39.22 22.21 36.48
CA GLN A 583 38.97 21.67 37.81
C GLN A 583 39.86 20.46 38.14
N LEU A 584 40.05 19.55 37.18
CA LEU A 584 40.98 18.42 37.35
C LEU A 584 42.43 18.89 37.52
N LYS A 585 42.88 19.87 36.72
CA LYS A 585 44.22 20.48 36.87
C LYS A 585 44.40 21.15 38.24
N ALA A 586 43.40 21.90 38.70
CA ALA A 586 43.43 22.53 40.01
C ALA A 586 43.42 21.51 41.16
N ALA A 587 42.77 20.36 41.00
CA ALA A 587 42.83 19.26 41.97
C ALA A 587 44.23 18.62 42.00
N LEU A 588 44.82 18.34 40.84
CA LEU A 588 46.17 17.79 40.73
C LEU A 588 47.24 18.72 41.34
N GLN A 589 47.11 20.03 41.13
CA GLN A 589 48.01 21.02 41.74
C GLN A 589 47.92 20.99 43.27
N ARG A 590 46.70 20.94 43.84
CA ARG A 590 46.51 20.88 45.30
C ARG A 590 47.14 19.64 45.93
N VAL A 591 46.97 18.48 45.31
CA VAL A 591 47.60 17.23 45.76
C VAL A 591 49.12 17.32 45.63
N THR A 592 49.62 18.02 44.63
CA THR A 592 51.06 18.28 44.46
C THR A 592 51.65 19.10 45.60
N ASP A 593 50.96 20.17 46.00
CA ASP A 593 51.41 21.02 47.11
C ASP A 593 51.35 20.27 48.45
N LEU A 594 50.30 19.46 48.66
CA LEU A 594 50.17 18.61 49.86
C LEU A 594 51.24 17.52 49.92
N ALA A 595 51.54 16.86 48.80
CA ALA A 595 52.58 15.85 48.72
C ALA A 595 53.97 16.42 49.06
N ALA A 596 54.28 17.63 48.57
CA ALA A 596 55.52 18.32 48.91
C ALA A 596 55.62 18.60 50.42
N ALA A 597 54.50 19.01 51.03
CA ALA A 597 54.42 19.28 52.46
C ALA A 597 54.58 17.99 53.32
N THR A 598 53.99 16.86 52.90
CA THR A 598 54.14 15.58 53.61
C THR A 598 55.56 15.01 53.54
N THR A 599 56.26 15.19 52.40
CA THR A 599 57.65 14.74 52.25
C THR A 599 58.60 15.44 53.23
N GLN A 600 58.38 16.74 53.53
CA GLN A 600 59.21 17.49 54.50
C GLN A 600 59.14 16.90 55.92
N VAL A 601 58.02 16.30 56.30
CA VAL A 601 57.79 15.69 57.62
C VAL A 601 57.94 14.17 57.60
N LYS A 602 58.54 13.60 56.54
CA LYS A 602 58.75 12.15 56.35
C LYS A 602 57.45 11.32 56.39
N ALA A 603 56.30 11.90 56.08
CA ALA A 603 55.06 11.17 55.86
C ALA A 603 54.96 10.71 54.39
N GLU A 604 54.30 9.57 54.13
CA GLU A 604 54.12 9.09 52.76
C GLU A 604 53.25 10.06 51.93
N PRO A 605 53.74 10.53 50.77
CA PRO A 605 53.00 11.47 49.92
C PRO A 605 51.86 10.79 49.15
N ALA A 606 50.87 11.58 48.74
CA ALA A 606 49.80 11.12 47.88
C ALA A 606 50.31 10.75 46.46
N ASP A 607 49.67 9.77 45.81
CA ASP A 607 50.00 9.35 44.44
C ASP A 607 49.50 10.37 43.41
N ARG A 608 50.45 11.12 42.85
CA ARG A 608 50.21 12.13 41.82
C ARG A 608 50.19 11.57 40.41
N ALA A 609 50.91 10.47 40.16
CA ALA A 609 51.09 9.94 38.81
C ALA A 609 49.76 9.38 38.29
N THR A 610 49.04 8.62 39.12
CA THR A 610 47.73 8.09 38.74
C THR A 610 46.69 9.18 38.52
N GLN A 611 46.71 10.25 39.35
CA GLN A 611 45.79 11.38 39.16
C GLN A 611 46.04 12.14 37.85
N ALA A 612 47.32 12.31 37.47
CA ALA A 612 47.68 12.94 36.20
C ALA A 612 47.29 12.09 34.98
N ALA A 613 47.48 10.77 35.06
CA ALA A 613 47.07 9.85 34.00
C ALA A 613 45.54 9.88 33.78
N LEU A 614 44.75 9.82 34.87
CA LEU A 614 43.29 9.92 34.78
C LEU A 614 42.83 11.23 34.13
N LEU A 615 43.48 12.35 34.44
CA LEU A 615 43.18 13.64 33.81
C LEU A 615 43.41 13.60 32.29
N ASP A 616 44.53 13.03 31.84
CA ASP A 616 44.84 12.95 30.40
C ASP A 616 43.82 12.06 29.66
N SER A 617 43.47 10.91 30.23
CA SER A 617 42.44 10.00 29.70
C SER A 617 41.06 10.67 29.61
N LEU A 618 40.66 11.47 30.59
CA LEU A 618 39.35 12.15 30.61
C LEU A 618 39.32 13.42 29.75
N ASN A 619 40.46 14.05 29.48
CA ASN A 619 40.55 15.23 28.64
C ASN A 619 40.14 14.88 27.20
N GLN A 620 39.05 15.47 26.73
CA GLN A 620 38.40 15.13 25.46
C GLN A 620 37.98 13.66 25.34
N LEU A 621 37.88 12.93 26.47
CA LEU A 621 37.58 11.50 26.50
C LEU A 621 38.50 10.69 25.57
N ARG A 622 39.82 10.87 25.72
CA ARG A 622 40.83 10.10 24.96
C ARG A 622 40.70 8.60 25.21
N ASP A 623 40.26 8.22 26.41
CA ASP A 623 39.90 6.85 26.78
C ASP A 623 38.43 6.75 27.24
N ALA A 624 37.94 5.51 27.36
CA ALA A 624 36.60 5.20 27.84
C ALA A 624 36.41 5.62 29.31
N GLY A 625 36.02 6.88 29.54
CA GLY A 625 35.79 7.44 30.87
C GLY A 625 34.42 8.09 31.02
N LEU A 626 34.00 8.28 32.29
CA LEU A 626 32.86 9.10 32.66
C LEU A 626 33.39 10.37 33.34
N LEU A 627 33.14 11.53 32.73
CA LEU A 627 33.46 12.83 33.32
C LEU A 627 32.15 13.57 33.62
N ALA A 628 31.98 13.97 34.88
CA ALA A 628 30.88 14.82 35.32
C ALA A 628 31.41 16.15 35.86
N SER A 629 30.86 17.27 35.40
CA SER A 629 31.27 18.63 35.82
C SER A 629 30.06 19.52 36.09
N ALA A 630 30.05 20.19 37.23
CA ALA A 630 29.00 21.12 37.60
C ALA A 630 29.54 22.23 38.52
N PRO A 631 29.53 23.50 38.09
CA PRO A 631 30.14 24.60 38.85
C PRO A 631 29.37 24.91 40.15
N GLY A 632 28.07 24.60 40.20
CA GLY A 632 27.24 24.74 41.40
C GLY A 632 27.36 23.60 42.42
N GLY A 633 28.07 22.51 42.09
CA GLY A 633 28.24 21.33 42.94
C GLY A 633 27.57 20.06 42.40
N MET A 634 27.92 18.92 43.02
CA MET A 634 27.40 17.59 42.69
C MET A 634 27.06 16.83 43.98
N ALA A 635 26.00 16.01 43.96
CA ALA A 635 25.60 15.19 45.09
C ALA A 635 25.20 13.79 44.64
N PHE A 636 25.62 12.77 45.39
CA PHE A 636 25.21 11.37 45.22
C PHE A 636 24.50 10.92 46.50
N VAL A 637 23.20 10.66 46.43
CA VAL A 637 22.35 10.39 47.59
C VAL A 637 21.56 9.10 47.41
N THR A 638 21.38 8.34 48.48
CA THR A 638 20.61 7.08 48.51
C THR A 638 20.14 6.80 49.92
N SER A 639 18.94 6.24 50.07
CA SER A 639 18.36 5.91 51.37
C SER A 639 18.93 4.62 51.97
N LYS A 640 19.66 3.82 51.18
CA LYS A 640 20.20 2.52 51.62
C LYS A 640 21.71 2.48 51.63
N SER A 641 22.34 2.38 50.46
CA SER A 641 23.77 2.10 50.34
C SER A 641 24.39 2.78 49.14
N ALA A 642 25.54 3.43 49.34
CA ALA A 642 26.43 3.91 48.31
C ALA A 642 27.77 3.16 48.40
N GLN A 643 28.36 2.79 47.26
CA GLN A 643 29.65 2.11 47.18
C GLN A 643 30.51 2.78 46.13
N HIS A 644 31.76 3.09 46.49
CA HIS A 644 32.81 3.49 45.57
C HIS A 644 33.90 2.42 45.61
N SER A 645 34.25 1.87 44.45
CA SER A 645 35.23 0.79 44.32
C SER A 645 36.05 1.00 43.05
N ALA A 646 37.35 0.82 43.14
CA ALA A 646 38.26 0.84 42.00
C ALA A 646 39.26 -0.33 42.15
N GLY A 647 39.66 -0.93 41.04
CA GLY A 647 40.67 -2.00 41.04
C GLY A 647 42.08 -1.48 41.32
N GLU A 648 42.31 -0.19 41.06
CA GLU A 648 43.58 0.49 41.32
C GLU A 648 43.36 1.55 42.41
N ASN A 649 42.83 2.73 42.08
CA ASN A 649 42.84 3.89 42.98
C ASN A 649 41.47 4.59 43.14
N VAL A 650 41.15 5.01 44.38
CA VAL A 650 40.05 5.94 44.69
C VAL A 650 40.66 7.25 45.19
N ILE A 651 40.46 8.35 44.46
CA ILE A 651 41.05 9.66 44.75
C ILE A 651 39.95 10.64 45.17
N ILE A 652 40.11 11.25 46.36
CA ILE A 652 39.20 12.27 46.89
C ILE A 652 40.03 13.51 47.25
N THR A 653 39.77 14.64 46.59
CA THR A 653 40.53 15.89 46.79
C THR A 653 39.60 17.06 47.10
N ALA A 654 39.67 17.60 48.31
CA ALA A 654 38.99 18.83 48.70
C ALA A 654 39.93 20.04 48.63
N GLY A 655 39.40 21.24 48.32
CA GLY A 655 40.20 22.47 48.23
C GLY A 655 40.29 23.24 49.55
N ARG A 656 39.36 22.98 50.47
CA ARG A 656 39.28 23.61 51.78
C ARG A 656 39.11 22.54 52.85
N ASP A 657 37.89 21.99 52.95
CA ASP A 657 37.50 21.09 54.02
C ASP A 657 36.94 19.76 53.47
N MET A 658 37.18 18.67 54.20
CA MET A 658 36.57 17.36 53.98
C MET A 658 35.98 16.85 55.29
N ASP A 659 34.65 16.76 55.35
CA ASP A 659 33.92 16.27 56.52
C ASP A 659 33.48 14.81 56.32
N VAL A 660 33.89 13.93 57.22
CA VAL A 660 33.44 12.52 57.26
C VAL A 660 32.64 12.28 58.54
N SER A 661 31.31 12.28 58.40
CA SER A 661 30.38 12.11 59.52
C SER A 661 29.70 10.75 59.49
N VAL A 662 29.84 9.97 60.56
CA VAL A 662 29.23 8.63 60.68
C VAL A 662 28.57 8.46 62.04
N VAL A 663 27.28 8.12 62.06
CA VAL A 663 26.50 8.02 63.31
C VAL A 663 26.85 6.77 64.12
N ARG A 664 27.10 5.63 63.46
CA ARG A 664 27.31 4.34 64.16
C ARG A 664 28.78 3.92 64.22
N ARG A 665 29.41 3.66 63.07
CA ARG A 665 30.74 3.04 63.02
C ARG A 665 31.52 3.53 61.81
N LEU A 666 32.64 4.21 62.05
CA LEU A 666 33.68 4.45 61.05
C LEU A 666 34.73 3.34 61.15
N ARG A 667 35.11 2.72 60.03
CA ARG A 667 36.16 1.69 59.95
C ARG A 667 37.14 2.07 58.85
N MET A 668 38.43 2.12 59.19
CA MET A 668 39.52 2.35 58.25
C MET A 668 40.51 1.20 58.39
N VAL A 669 40.75 0.47 57.30
CA VAL A 669 41.62 -0.71 57.25
C VAL A 669 42.45 -0.61 55.99
N ALA A 670 43.77 -0.76 56.12
CA ALA A 670 44.70 -0.81 54.98
C ALA A 670 45.56 -2.08 55.08
N GLY A 671 45.94 -2.62 53.92
CA GLY A 671 46.85 -3.79 53.85
C GLY A 671 48.29 -3.44 54.22
N ASP A 672 48.76 -2.28 53.74
CA ASP A 672 50.16 -1.86 53.91
C ASP A 672 50.30 -0.66 54.87
N LEU A 673 49.64 0.47 54.59
CA LEU A 673 49.84 1.71 55.36
C LEU A 673 48.56 2.53 55.52
N ILE A 674 48.35 3.06 56.73
CA ILE A 674 47.50 4.22 57.00
C ILE A 674 48.43 5.39 57.37
N SER A 675 48.53 6.40 56.51
CA SER A 675 49.30 7.63 56.76
C SER A 675 48.37 8.77 57.15
N LEU A 676 48.54 9.33 58.35
CA LEU A 676 47.77 10.47 58.86
C LEU A 676 48.74 11.62 59.18
N CYS A 677 48.60 12.76 58.50
CA CYS A 677 49.47 13.91 58.67
C CYS A 677 48.64 15.20 58.76
N ALA A 678 48.95 16.05 59.74
CA ALA A 678 48.38 17.39 59.87
C ALA A 678 49.50 18.42 59.96
N HIS A 679 49.63 19.30 58.95
CA HIS A 679 50.79 20.19 58.80
C HIS A 679 50.76 21.43 59.70
N LYS A 680 49.58 21.89 60.16
CA LYS A 680 49.45 23.17 60.87
C LYS A 680 48.88 23.06 62.29
N LEU A 681 47.68 22.49 62.43
CA LEU A 681 46.92 22.52 63.69
C LEU A 681 47.00 21.22 64.51
N GLY A 682 47.65 20.17 63.98
CA GLY A 682 47.80 18.88 64.64
C GLY A 682 46.60 17.94 64.50
N ILE A 683 46.67 16.78 65.16
CA ILE A 683 45.65 15.73 65.19
C ILE A 683 45.04 15.67 66.59
N LYS A 684 43.70 15.68 66.69
CA LYS A 684 42.97 15.55 67.96
C LYS A 684 42.11 14.29 67.96
N ILE A 685 42.29 13.44 68.99
CA ILE A 685 41.54 12.20 69.17
C ILE A 685 40.87 12.24 70.55
N PHE A 686 39.55 12.20 70.59
CA PHE A 686 38.76 12.19 71.81
C PHE A 686 37.85 10.97 71.84
N SER A 687 37.71 10.33 73.00
CA SER A 687 36.76 9.24 73.20
C SER A 687 36.20 9.29 74.62
N LYS A 688 34.90 9.03 74.77
CA LYS A 688 34.30 8.70 76.08
C LYS A 688 34.61 7.25 76.48
N GLY A 689 34.90 6.39 75.50
CA GLY A 689 35.31 5.01 75.71
C GLY A 689 36.83 4.84 75.66
N LYS A 690 37.29 3.59 75.68
CA LYS A 690 38.72 3.24 75.58
C LYS A 690 39.31 3.73 74.25
N ILE A 691 40.48 4.37 74.32
CA ILE A 691 41.39 4.53 73.17
C ILE A 691 42.49 3.47 73.35
N GLU A 692 42.76 2.69 72.30
CA GLU A 692 43.77 1.64 72.30
C GLU A 692 44.67 1.82 71.08
N LEU A 693 45.97 1.94 71.33
CA LEU A 693 47.02 1.99 70.32
C LEU A 693 47.95 0.81 70.58
N GLN A 694 48.25 0.02 69.55
CA GLN A 694 49.04 -1.20 69.69
C GLN A 694 49.84 -1.49 68.42
N ALA A 695 51.13 -1.83 68.59
CA ALA A 695 51.95 -2.47 67.56
C ALA A 695 52.13 -3.95 67.93
N GLN A 696 51.80 -4.88 67.03
CA GLN A 696 51.76 -6.32 67.35
C GLN A 696 53.08 -7.06 67.10
N ARG A 697 53.98 -6.51 66.26
CA ARG A 697 55.28 -7.13 65.90
C ARG A 697 56.45 -6.14 65.91
N ALA A 698 56.24 -4.94 65.39
CA ALA A 698 57.23 -3.88 65.28
C ALA A 698 57.21 -2.95 66.52
N PRO A 699 58.25 -2.12 66.74
CA PRO A 699 58.23 -1.11 67.80
C PRO A 699 57.11 -0.07 67.59
N MET A 700 56.73 0.58 68.69
CA MET A 700 55.88 1.77 68.68
C MET A 700 56.70 2.96 69.16
N ASP A 701 56.81 3.99 68.33
CA ASP A 701 57.57 5.21 68.63
C ASP A 701 56.64 6.39 68.92
N LEU A 702 56.88 7.11 70.02
CA LEU A 702 56.21 8.36 70.37
C LEU A 702 57.27 9.45 70.57
N PHE A 703 57.30 10.43 69.68
CA PHE A 703 58.27 11.54 69.70
C PHE A 703 57.56 12.90 69.82
N SER A 704 58.19 13.85 70.52
CA SER A 704 57.81 15.25 70.60
C SER A 704 59.09 16.09 70.68
N ASP A 705 59.20 17.15 69.88
CA ASP A 705 60.35 18.08 69.92
C ASP A 705 60.32 18.95 71.19
N GLU A 706 59.12 19.26 71.67
CA GLU A 706 58.90 19.99 72.92
C GLU A 706 58.57 19.03 74.07
N GLN A 707 57.33 19.02 74.54
CA GLN A 707 56.91 18.26 75.71
C GLN A 707 56.16 16.98 75.30
N LEU A 708 56.51 15.85 75.92
CA LEU A 708 55.67 14.65 75.97
C LEU A 708 54.98 14.59 77.34
N HIS A 709 53.64 14.63 77.36
CA HIS A 709 52.85 14.62 78.60
C HIS A 709 51.96 13.37 78.68
N VAL A 710 52.16 12.55 79.71
CA VAL A 710 51.38 11.33 79.97
C VAL A 710 50.88 11.37 81.41
N SER A 711 49.57 11.36 81.61
CA SER A 711 48.96 11.51 82.93
C SER A 711 47.62 10.78 83.03
N SER A 712 47.30 10.26 84.22
CA SER A 712 45.96 9.77 84.56
C SER A 712 45.39 10.64 85.68
N ALA A 713 44.15 11.12 85.52
CA ALA A 713 43.54 12.04 86.48
C ALA A 713 43.10 11.36 87.78
N ASN A 714 42.61 10.12 87.68
CA ASN A 714 41.95 9.42 88.80
C ASN A 714 42.59 8.06 89.14
N ALA A 715 43.51 7.56 88.30
CA ALA A 715 44.05 6.22 88.42
C ALA A 715 45.54 6.21 88.07
N ASN A 716 46.08 5.04 87.72
CA ASN A 716 47.51 4.85 87.53
C ASN A 716 47.99 5.23 86.12
N VAL A 717 49.21 5.72 86.03
CA VAL A 717 50.03 5.67 84.81
C VAL A 717 50.90 4.42 84.92
N LEU A 718 50.65 3.41 84.08
CA LEU A 718 51.35 2.13 84.11
C LEU A 718 52.36 2.05 82.96
N VAL A 719 53.63 1.77 83.30
CA VAL A 719 54.71 1.50 82.34
C VAL A 719 55.29 0.13 82.67
N ASN A 720 54.85 -0.90 81.94
CA ASN A 720 55.22 -2.29 82.18
C ASN A 720 56.09 -2.81 81.03
N ALA A 721 57.23 -3.43 81.35
CA ALA A 721 58.10 -4.07 80.37
C ALA A 721 58.55 -5.45 80.89
N LYS A 722 58.70 -6.43 79.98
CA LYS A 722 59.13 -7.79 80.34
C LYS A 722 60.63 -7.88 80.62
N THR A 723 61.44 -7.16 79.83
CA THR A 723 62.91 -7.24 79.86
C THR A 723 63.51 -6.05 80.57
N ARG A 724 63.22 -4.84 80.09
CA ARG A 724 63.82 -3.60 80.57
C ARG A 724 62.89 -2.40 80.41
N ALA A 725 62.81 -1.55 81.43
CA ALA A 725 62.27 -0.20 81.36
C ALA A 725 63.37 0.79 81.75
N MET A 726 63.56 1.87 80.98
CA MET A 726 64.61 2.85 81.24
C MET A 726 64.05 4.27 81.07
N VAL A 727 64.32 5.12 82.05
CA VAL A 727 64.08 6.56 81.97
C VAL A 727 65.43 7.26 82.00
N THR A 728 65.70 8.11 81.02
CA THR A 728 66.98 8.83 80.91
C THR A 728 66.75 10.33 80.79
N SER A 729 67.67 11.11 81.36
CA SER A 729 67.69 12.57 81.22
C SER A 729 69.08 13.11 81.53
N GLY A 730 69.66 13.92 80.63
CA GLY A 730 70.91 14.65 80.88
C GLY A 730 72.11 13.79 81.31
N GLY A 731 72.16 12.51 80.92
CA GLY A 731 73.18 11.54 81.35
C GLY A 731 72.86 10.76 82.62
N ALA A 732 71.81 11.12 83.38
CA ALA A 732 71.26 10.30 84.44
C ALA A 732 70.23 9.29 83.90
N SER A 733 70.10 8.14 84.57
CA SER A 733 69.12 7.11 84.23
C SER A 733 68.58 6.36 85.43
N MET A 734 67.31 5.98 85.36
CA MET A 734 66.69 4.95 86.19
C MET A 734 66.37 3.76 85.29
N THR A 735 67.00 2.61 85.54
CA THR A 735 66.78 1.37 84.77
C THR A 735 66.15 0.31 85.66
N ILE A 736 65.07 -0.30 85.21
CA ILE A 736 64.44 -1.48 85.81
C ILE A 736 64.66 -2.64 84.84
N GLU A 737 65.44 -3.65 85.25
CA GLU A 737 65.81 -4.78 84.38
C GLU A 737 65.92 -6.07 85.22
N ASN A 738 65.23 -7.13 84.78
CA ASN A 738 65.19 -8.44 85.46
C ASN A 738 64.88 -8.38 86.97
N GLY A 739 64.06 -7.42 87.40
CA GLY A 739 63.69 -7.20 88.81
C GLY A 739 64.64 -6.29 89.60
N ASN A 740 65.76 -5.83 89.01
CA ASN A 740 66.68 -4.91 89.65
C ASN A 740 66.38 -3.46 89.25
N VAL A 741 66.50 -2.53 90.20
CA VAL A 741 66.44 -1.08 89.94
C VAL A 741 67.84 -0.49 90.08
N VAL A 742 68.36 0.10 89.01
CA VAL A 742 69.68 0.73 88.95
C VAL A 742 69.52 2.21 88.67
N PHE A 743 70.00 3.05 89.58
CA PHE A 743 70.16 4.48 89.38
C PHE A 743 71.60 4.77 88.96
N ASN A 744 71.78 5.40 87.80
CA ASN A 744 73.07 5.88 87.32
C ASN A 744 73.00 7.40 87.17
N CYS A 745 73.88 8.14 87.83
CA CYS A 745 73.94 9.59 87.72
C CYS A 745 75.39 10.07 87.70
N PRO A 746 75.78 10.91 86.72
CA PRO A 746 77.13 11.51 86.69
C PRO A 746 77.33 12.63 87.72
N GLY A 747 76.23 13.14 88.29
CA GLY A 747 76.22 14.15 89.35
C GLY A 747 75.83 13.57 90.72
N GLU A 748 75.33 14.43 91.60
CA GLU A 748 74.93 14.09 92.97
C GLU A 748 73.62 13.27 93.00
N PHE A 749 73.65 12.09 93.64
CA PHE A 749 72.45 11.33 94.00
C PHE A 749 71.88 11.84 95.32
N ARG A 750 70.89 12.74 95.26
CA ARG A 750 70.32 13.41 96.44
C ARG A 750 68.93 12.87 96.77
N ILE A 751 68.78 12.27 97.95
CA ILE A 751 67.49 11.85 98.52
C ILE A 751 67.13 12.80 99.67
N ARG A 752 65.99 13.48 99.57
CA ARG A 752 65.46 14.34 100.65
C ARG A 752 64.21 13.68 101.26
N ALA A 753 64.37 13.06 102.43
CA ALA A 753 63.29 12.38 103.15
C ALA A 753 63.40 12.60 104.67
N ALA A 754 62.27 12.61 105.38
CA ALA A 754 62.22 12.74 106.84
C ALA A 754 62.63 11.43 107.57
N SER A 755 62.51 10.26 106.92
CA SER A 755 63.11 8.99 107.32
C SER A 755 63.47 8.18 106.07
N PHE A 756 64.49 7.32 106.16
CA PHE A 756 64.90 6.41 105.10
C PHE A 756 65.06 5.00 105.68
N THR A 757 64.23 4.06 105.23
CA THR A 757 64.18 2.69 105.75
C THR A 757 64.40 1.72 104.59
N PHE A 758 65.32 0.77 104.75
CA PHE A 758 65.58 -0.26 103.75
C PHE A 758 64.91 -1.57 104.20
N GLU A 759 63.81 -1.94 103.54
CA GLU A 759 63.07 -3.19 103.79
C GLU A 759 63.52 -4.28 102.79
N GLY A 760 63.40 -5.56 103.16
CA GLY A 760 63.79 -6.70 102.32
C GLY A 760 63.03 -6.79 100.98
N PRO A 761 63.42 -7.72 100.09
CA PRO A 761 62.88 -7.76 98.73
C PRO A 761 61.36 -8.08 98.70
N GLY A 762 60.62 -7.32 97.90
CA GLY A 762 59.22 -7.58 97.56
C GLY A 762 59.07 -7.92 96.08
N ASN A 763 58.02 -8.67 95.72
CA ASN A 763 57.73 -9.02 94.32
C ASN A 763 56.35 -8.49 93.92
N THR A 764 56.24 -7.94 92.72
CA THR A 764 54.99 -7.44 92.14
C THR A 764 54.66 -8.26 90.90
N SER A 765 53.46 -8.85 90.83
CA SER A 765 53.03 -9.59 89.63
C SER A 765 52.72 -8.62 88.49
N ILE A 766 53.42 -8.79 87.36
CA ILE A 766 53.18 -8.01 86.14
C ILE A 766 52.23 -8.79 85.24
N HIS A 767 51.04 -8.25 84.96
CA HIS A 767 50.18 -8.75 83.90
C HIS A 767 50.38 -7.92 82.62
N LEU A 768 51.10 -8.50 81.66
CA LEU A 768 51.19 -7.96 80.29
C LEU A 768 50.03 -8.52 79.44
N PRO A 769 49.41 -7.71 78.57
CA PRO A 769 48.41 -8.21 77.64
C PRO A 769 49.02 -9.23 76.66
N GLN A 770 48.35 -10.36 76.43
CA GLN A 770 48.71 -11.29 75.35
C GLN A 770 48.35 -10.66 74.00
N LEU A 771 49.35 -10.37 73.17
CA LEU A 771 49.13 -9.87 71.82
C LEU A 771 48.68 -11.02 70.90
N PRO A 772 47.66 -10.84 70.06
CA PRO A 772 47.26 -11.85 69.09
C PRO A 772 48.35 -12.03 68.01
N VAL A 773 48.53 -13.26 67.52
CA VAL A 773 49.41 -13.58 66.38
C VAL A 773 48.55 -13.64 65.12
N SER A 774 48.85 -12.81 64.11
CA SER A 774 48.15 -12.80 62.82
C SER A 774 49.05 -13.30 61.70
N ASP A 775 48.57 -14.29 60.93
CA ASP A 775 49.26 -14.85 59.75
C ASP A 775 48.70 -14.31 58.42
N TYR A 776 48.10 -13.11 58.46
CA TYR A 776 47.49 -12.52 57.27
C TYR A 776 48.52 -12.30 56.15
N GLN A 777 48.25 -12.89 54.98
CA GLN A 777 48.95 -12.61 53.73
C GLN A 777 47.97 -11.93 52.77
N PRO A 778 48.18 -10.65 52.39
CA PRO A 778 47.33 -9.99 51.42
C PRO A 778 47.38 -10.71 50.07
N SER A 779 46.22 -11.08 49.52
CA SER A 779 46.16 -11.71 48.20
C SER A 779 46.37 -10.65 47.12
N VAL A 780 47.42 -10.81 46.31
CA VAL A 780 47.81 -9.87 45.23
C VAL A 780 46.81 -9.86 44.04
N LYS A 781 45.69 -10.60 44.11
CA LYS A 781 44.76 -10.75 42.97
C LYS A 781 43.32 -10.46 43.38
N TYR A 782 42.82 -9.28 43.01
CA TYR A 782 41.43 -9.12 42.62
C TYR A 782 41.35 -9.43 41.12
N SER A 783 41.09 -10.68 40.74
CA SER A 783 40.78 -11.00 39.33
C SER A 783 39.27 -10.99 39.13
N HIS A 784 38.74 -9.93 38.53
CA HIS A 784 37.44 -9.99 37.86
C HIS A 784 37.67 -9.93 36.35
N THR A 785 37.93 -11.09 35.76
CA THR A 785 37.68 -11.35 34.35
C THR A 785 36.64 -12.48 34.27
N GLN A 786 35.40 -12.11 33.99
CA GLN A 786 34.55 -12.86 33.06
C GLN A 786 34.19 -11.90 31.93
#